data_AF-A0AAQ2ERQ2-F1
#
_entry.id   AF-A0AAQ2ERQ2-F1
#
_cell.length_a   1.000
_cell.length_b   1.000
_cell.length_c   1.000
_cell.angle_alpha   90.00
_cell.angle_beta   90.00
_cell.angle_gamma   90.00
#
_symmetry.space_group_name_H-M   'P 1'
#
loop_
_entity.id
_entity.type
_entity.pdbx_description
1 polymer ?
#
loop_
_entity_poly.entity_id
_entity_poly.type
_entity_poly.pdbx_seq_one_letter_code
_entity_poly.pdbx_strand_id
1 'polypeptide(L)'
;MSEFLIRTVSCSAFFITAASYAVEQNQTAENTIERIEIRAFHDSVVKSLSNKRHNQQVSDTISAEDIGKFPDKNVAEALQRITGISLSRAQGEGERIGVRGTTPEQNRTYLNGQYLASADWWISSQPSRGFNFTLLPSEIVSSLEVFKTPQAMQDEGSLGGAINIKTRDPLLTPSGYGVVTAQFQYSDLSDKLDPQLSAIYNYHSESGDYAVLFTATRRDRSLRRDGLESWGWHDRTLYQGDDDTWYAIQQTPQDKSQTLWFPGGGGSAIFQQQRELQAYTVNAAFQLSPRLRLNSHLLYSHLNADNNNQNFLWQSAKSIDLGGGVTDLQVQDGTLVSANYLPTAAPFNTSMEAIWRDSQISTKSAHLDLVYDGIYWSSQFQVGLSHGSGGTKEDVTSQFSANTRFHVDTSMRKNIVASYGTSPLDAASWFITEARNDSQDGKDKSYFAQADFAYDIDFKQVDAIKFGIKLKDHQRDFLRYRSKDGGLDGLAGELGTTLAAYPGTFVDDYLRGVGSANTLKNYSYADITLLAKDFDTLNFEQEIEKASRFHITEKTAAAYGQMQLAGESYAANIGVRVVKTFQDSAAFKRVASPIEAPDSYVWHEESRDYIDILPSANIKFDLSESLVGRFSVARVMSRAQFHHLMPSTNYNVTQAQGQGGNASLDPYRAAQFDASLEWYFDDAGLASIALFNKDVESFIEFERKLERHEGILMSIDRPSNGAGGSIRGVELSYQQTLAYGFGLIANYTYVDGERDNADVGLQDKVPGTSKHSANLTAYYENHQFSARLSYNYRTQFATGVGETMMDNYGQLDGSLTVKLSDKLDAQFEFINLTDEQIYTYDRNEYAPTGVYVNGRRYYAGLRYQF
;
A
#
# COMPACT_ATOMS: atom_id res chain seq x y z
N MET A 1 45.00 -13.84 -26.55
CA MET A 1 46.48 -13.84 -26.54
C MET A 1 46.95 -12.98 -27.71
N SER A 2 47.76 -11.94 -27.40
CA SER A 2 48.73 -11.17 -28.24
C SER A 2 48.38 -10.82 -29.69
N GLU A 3 48.70 -9.69 -30.32
CA GLU A 3 49.43 -8.41 -30.11
C GLU A 3 49.22 -7.66 -31.46
N PHE A 4 49.14 -6.33 -31.58
CA PHE A 4 50.24 -5.40 -31.93
C PHE A 4 49.57 -4.01 -32.17
N LEU A 5 49.84 -2.90 -31.49
CA LEU A 5 51.05 -2.05 -31.31
C LEU A 5 51.27 -0.95 -32.41
N ILE A 6 50.99 0.30 -32.01
CA ILE A 6 51.74 1.58 -32.17
C ILE A 6 52.31 2.00 -33.54
N ARG A 7 52.00 3.26 -33.95
CA ARG A 7 52.83 4.34 -34.56
C ARG A 7 51.90 5.52 -34.94
N THR A 8 52.18 6.82 -34.91
CA THR A 8 53.21 7.75 -34.38
C THR A 8 52.65 9.17 -34.58
N VAL A 9 53.06 10.10 -33.72
CA VAL A 9 52.75 11.54 -33.62
C VAL A 9 53.47 12.43 -34.65
N SER A 10 52.82 13.52 -35.10
CA SER A 10 53.38 14.89 -35.29
C SER A 10 52.30 15.81 -35.89
N CYS A 11 51.81 16.85 -35.20
CA CYS A 11 52.43 18.14 -34.86
C CYS A 11 51.77 19.26 -35.70
N SER A 12 51.00 20.13 -35.05
CA SER A 12 50.84 21.56 -35.43
C SER A 12 50.25 22.29 -34.23
N ALA A 13 51.14 23.03 -33.56
CA ALA A 13 50.85 23.89 -32.43
C ALA A 13 50.15 25.17 -32.89
N PHE A 14 49.12 25.61 -32.15
CA PHE A 14 48.75 27.01 -32.07
C PHE A 14 48.68 27.39 -30.59
N PHE A 15 49.59 28.27 -30.20
CA PHE A 15 49.65 28.93 -28.90
C PHE A 15 48.45 29.87 -28.74
N ILE A 16 47.69 29.71 -27.66
CA ILE A 16 46.93 30.82 -27.06
C ILE A 16 47.35 30.88 -25.59
N THR A 17 48.14 31.89 -25.28
CA THR A 17 48.47 32.36 -23.94
C THR A 17 47.21 32.88 -23.25
N ALA A 18 46.75 32.22 -22.19
CA ALA A 18 45.80 32.79 -21.24
C ALA A 18 46.57 33.21 -19.99
N ALA A 19 46.61 34.52 -19.77
CA ALA A 19 47.23 35.14 -18.60
C ALA A 19 46.43 34.82 -17.34
N SER A 20 47.13 34.31 -16.32
CA SER A 20 46.67 34.28 -14.94
C SER A 20 46.44 35.71 -14.46
N TYR A 21 45.19 36.04 -14.10
CA TYR A 21 44.91 37.12 -13.18
C TYR A 21 44.50 36.50 -11.84
N ALA A 22 45.44 36.50 -10.90
CA ALA A 22 45.13 36.47 -9.49
C ALA A 22 44.52 37.83 -9.13
N VAL A 23 43.35 37.82 -8.49
CA VAL A 23 42.82 38.98 -7.79
C VAL A 23 42.71 38.64 -6.31
N GLU A 24 43.25 39.57 -5.55
CA GLU A 24 43.61 39.61 -4.16
C GLU A 24 42.40 39.59 -3.23
N GLN A 25 42.58 38.96 -2.06
CA GLN A 25 41.63 38.98 -0.94
C GLN A 25 41.36 40.42 -0.49
N ASN A 26 40.08 40.81 -0.43
CA ASN A 26 39.64 41.89 0.44
C ASN A 26 38.67 41.33 1.48
N GLN A 27 39.15 41.25 2.72
CA GLN A 27 38.34 41.09 3.92
C GLN A 27 37.71 42.43 4.31
N THR A 28 36.55 42.32 4.96
CA THR A 28 35.83 43.32 5.76
C THR A 28 35.09 44.45 5.02
N ALA A 29 33.82 44.16 4.74
CA ALA A 29 32.75 45.06 5.15
C ALA A 29 31.69 44.21 5.87
N GLU A 30 31.66 44.32 7.21
CA GLU A 30 30.53 43.88 8.02
C GLU A 30 29.30 44.67 7.59
N ASN A 31 28.55 44.12 6.65
CA ASN A 31 27.16 44.51 6.45
C ASN A 31 26.36 43.67 7.45
N THR A 32 25.95 44.32 8.53
CA THR A 32 24.88 43.91 9.43
C THR A 32 23.56 43.92 8.67
N ILE A 33 23.45 43.02 7.69
CA ILE A 33 22.17 42.48 7.25
C ILE A 33 21.86 41.44 8.30
N GLU A 34 20.72 41.64 8.97
CA GLU A 34 20.01 40.63 9.75
C GLU A 34 20.30 39.25 9.16
N ARG A 35 21.06 38.44 9.90
CA ARG A 35 21.30 37.04 9.57
C ARG A 35 19.91 36.40 9.64
N ILE A 36 19.22 36.30 8.50
CA ILE A 36 17.96 35.56 8.41
C ILE A 36 18.33 34.12 8.80
N GLU A 37 18.05 33.81 10.05
CA GLU A 37 18.39 32.55 10.68
C GLU A 37 17.62 31.42 9.97
N ILE A 38 18.37 30.52 9.34
CA ILE A 38 17.87 29.37 8.58
C ILE A 38 16.95 28.52 9.46
N ARG A 39 15.64 28.64 9.26
CA ARG A 39 14.64 27.71 9.80
C ARG A 39 14.42 26.62 8.76
N ALA A 40 15.15 25.52 8.91
CA ALA A 40 15.18 24.45 7.90
C ALA A 40 13.79 23.83 7.57
N PHE A 41 12.75 23.98 8.43
CA PHE A 41 11.39 23.56 8.07
C PHE A 41 10.60 24.65 7.35
N HIS A 42 10.77 25.91 7.75
CA HIS A 42 10.19 27.02 7.00
C HIS A 42 10.66 26.99 5.54
N ASP A 43 11.96 26.80 5.32
CA ASP A 43 12.54 26.81 3.97
C ASP A 43 12.04 25.65 3.10
N SER A 44 11.76 24.49 3.69
CA SER A 44 11.17 23.36 2.97
C SER A 44 9.71 23.58 2.62
N VAL A 45 8.95 24.21 3.51
CA VAL A 45 7.58 24.65 3.21
C VAL A 45 7.56 25.67 2.08
N VAL A 46 8.43 26.68 2.11
CA VAL A 46 8.60 27.68 1.04
C VAL A 46 8.95 26.99 -0.28
N LYS A 47 9.90 26.06 -0.26
CA LYS A 47 10.30 25.29 -1.45
C LYS A 47 9.14 24.47 -2.01
N SER A 48 8.39 23.78 -1.17
CA SER A 48 7.22 22.98 -1.55
C SER A 48 6.10 23.86 -2.14
N LEU A 49 5.84 25.02 -1.55
CA LEU A 49 4.87 26.00 -2.10
C LEU A 49 5.34 26.60 -3.42
N SER A 50 6.63 26.92 -3.54
CA SER A 50 7.20 27.45 -4.79
C SER A 50 7.08 26.43 -5.92
N ASN A 51 7.40 25.16 -5.67
CA ASN A 51 7.21 24.07 -6.63
C ASN A 51 5.74 23.96 -7.06
N LYS A 52 4.81 24.01 -6.10
CA LYS A 52 3.37 24.00 -6.38
C LYS A 52 2.95 25.21 -7.22
N ARG A 53 3.40 26.42 -6.87
CA ARG A 53 3.08 27.68 -7.54
C ARG A 53 3.53 27.68 -9.01
N HIS A 54 4.70 27.15 -9.31
CA HIS A 54 5.26 27.14 -10.66
C HIS A 54 4.79 25.95 -11.50
N ASN A 55 4.18 24.93 -10.89
CA ASN A 55 3.63 23.82 -11.66
C ASN A 55 2.35 24.24 -12.41
N GLN A 56 2.29 23.86 -13.68
CA GLN A 56 1.13 24.03 -14.56
C GLN A 56 0.02 23.02 -14.25
N GLN A 57 0.37 21.86 -13.69
CA GLN A 57 -0.57 20.83 -13.24
C GLN A 57 -1.05 21.11 -11.82
N VAL A 58 -2.18 20.50 -11.45
CA VAL A 58 -2.56 20.40 -10.04
C VAL A 58 -1.67 19.31 -9.41
N SER A 59 -0.78 19.73 -8.52
CA SER A 59 0.13 18.84 -7.81
C SER A 59 0.43 19.35 -6.42
N ASP A 60 0.85 18.45 -5.55
CA ASP A 60 1.42 18.78 -4.26
C ASP A 60 2.84 18.21 -4.14
N THR A 61 3.68 18.85 -3.33
CA THR A 61 5.05 18.42 -3.11
C THR A 61 5.40 18.53 -1.63
N ILE A 62 6.17 17.57 -1.12
CA ILE A 62 6.77 17.59 0.22
C ILE A 62 8.28 17.45 0.05
N SER A 63 9.09 18.27 0.73
CA SER A 63 10.56 18.15 0.67
C SER A 63 11.12 17.22 1.76
N ALA A 64 12.34 16.73 1.58
CA ALA A 64 12.97 15.82 2.55
C ALA A 64 13.27 16.43 3.91
N GLU A 65 13.54 17.73 3.97
CA GLU A 65 13.70 18.44 5.24
C GLU A 65 12.39 18.49 6.03
N ASP A 66 11.24 18.45 5.34
CA ASP A 66 9.95 18.22 5.98
C ASP A 66 9.87 16.79 6.53
N ILE A 67 10.06 15.79 5.67
CA ILE A 67 9.89 14.35 5.97
C ILE A 67 10.78 13.91 7.14
N GLY A 68 12.08 14.28 7.12
CA GLY A 68 13.04 13.88 8.15
C GLY A 68 12.84 14.55 9.52
N LYS A 69 11.93 15.53 9.61
CA LYS A 69 11.54 16.18 10.87
C LYS A 69 10.15 15.76 11.35
N PHE A 70 9.39 15.04 10.52
CA PHE A 70 8.14 14.42 10.93
C PHE A 70 8.43 13.03 11.52
N PRO A 71 7.53 12.50 12.36
CA PRO A 71 7.68 11.15 12.90
C PRO A 71 7.43 10.05 11.86
N ASP A 72 7.57 10.37 10.56
CA ASP A 72 7.24 9.47 9.47
C ASP A 72 8.35 8.46 9.27
N LYS A 73 8.02 7.21 9.57
CA LYS A 73 8.95 6.11 9.36
C LYS A 73 8.96 5.70 7.89
N ASN A 74 7.85 5.78 7.17
CA ASN A 74 7.84 5.46 5.74
C ASN A 74 7.20 6.58 4.91
N VAL A 75 7.41 6.49 3.60
CA VAL A 75 6.94 7.48 2.63
C VAL A 75 5.42 7.67 2.64
N ALA A 76 4.66 6.63 2.95
CA ALA A 76 3.20 6.69 2.90
C ALA A 76 2.59 7.49 4.05
N GLU A 77 3.20 7.44 5.24
CA GLU A 77 2.82 8.31 6.37
C GLU A 77 3.02 9.79 6.01
N ALA A 78 4.13 10.12 5.36
CA ALA A 78 4.43 11.50 4.97
C ALA A 78 3.38 12.08 4.01
N LEU A 79 2.87 11.24 3.10
CA LEU A 79 1.90 11.63 2.09
C LEU A 79 0.50 11.87 2.64
N GLN A 80 0.17 11.36 3.85
CA GLN A 80 -1.14 11.63 4.49
C GLN A 80 -1.40 13.11 4.72
N ARG A 81 -0.35 13.94 4.69
CA ARG A 81 -0.45 15.39 4.85
C ARG A 81 -0.86 16.13 3.57
N ILE A 82 -1.09 15.44 2.46
CA ILE A 82 -1.56 16.06 1.22
C ILE A 82 -3.08 15.88 1.11
N THR A 83 -3.78 16.92 0.65
CA THR A 83 -5.23 16.82 0.38
C THR A 83 -5.51 15.74 -0.67
N GLY A 84 -6.62 15.02 -0.52
CA GLY A 84 -6.96 13.93 -1.44
C GLY A 84 -6.16 12.65 -1.24
N ILE A 85 -5.23 12.56 -0.29
CA ILE A 85 -4.53 11.31 0.00
C ILE A 85 -5.29 10.47 1.04
N SER A 86 -5.44 9.18 0.76
CA SER A 86 -5.90 8.17 1.72
C SER A 86 -4.85 7.07 1.89
N LEU A 87 -4.72 6.53 3.11
CA LEU A 87 -3.74 5.49 3.43
C LEU A 87 -4.43 4.18 3.78
N SER A 88 -3.98 3.08 3.19
CA SER A 88 -4.24 1.74 3.71
C SER A 88 -3.16 1.39 4.72
N ARG A 89 -3.56 0.90 5.90
CA ARG A 89 -2.65 0.51 6.98
C ARG A 89 -2.65 -1.00 7.15
N ALA A 90 -1.47 -1.58 7.32
CA ALA A 90 -1.27 -2.97 7.71
C ALA A 90 -0.55 -3.01 9.07
N GLN A 91 -1.18 -3.62 10.09
CA GLN A 91 -0.63 -3.75 11.46
C GLN A 91 -0.08 -2.41 12.03
N GLY A 92 -0.89 -1.35 11.90
CA GLY A 92 -0.57 -0.01 12.42
C GLY A 92 0.44 0.79 11.59
N GLU A 93 0.87 0.31 10.42
CA GLU A 93 1.80 1.01 9.54
C GLU A 93 1.18 1.29 8.17
N GLY A 94 1.42 2.48 7.62
CA GLY A 94 1.04 2.84 6.27
C GLY A 94 1.69 1.95 5.22
N GLU A 95 0.86 1.24 4.45
CA GLU A 95 1.33 0.28 3.45
C GLU A 95 1.12 0.78 2.02
N ARG A 96 -0.05 1.38 1.73
CA ARG A 96 -0.46 1.77 0.37
C ARG A 96 -1.28 3.04 0.33
N ILE A 97 -1.30 3.71 -0.81
CA ILE A 97 -1.87 5.06 -0.94
C ILE A 97 -2.96 5.11 -2.01
N GLY A 98 -4.13 5.63 -1.64
CA GLY A 98 -5.19 6.07 -2.54
C GLY A 98 -5.10 7.58 -2.81
N VAL A 99 -5.52 8.02 -4.00
CA VAL A 99 -5.57 9.44 -4.37
C VAL A 99 -6.97 9.79 -4.87
N ARG A 100 -7.60 10.80 -4.25
CA ARG A 100 -8.92 11.35 -4.60
C ARG A 100 -10.02 10.29 -4.67
N GLY A 101 -10.09 9.45 -3.64
CA GLY A 101 -11.12 8.40 -3.50
C GLY A 101 -10.89 7.16 -4.36
N THR A 102 -9.80 7.07 -5.12
CA THR A 102 -9.50 5.82 -5.83
C THR A 102 -8.82 4.82 -4.90
N THR A 103 -8.99 3.53 -5.21
CA THR A 103 -8.31 2.46 -4.48
C THR A 103 -6.80 2.50 -4.73
N PRO A 104 -5.96 2.02 -3.79
CA PRO A 104 -4.51 2.14 -3.92
C PRO A 104 -3.93 1.54 -5.21
N GLU A 105 -4.54 0.47 -5.69
CA GLU A 105 -4.15 -0.24 -6.89
C GLU A 105 -4.52 0.46 -8.21
N GLN A 106 -5.29 1.55 -8.13
CA GLN A 106 -5.59 2.45 -9.24
C GLN A 106 -4.65 3.68 -9.27
N ASN A 107 -3.63 3.70 -8.41
CA ASN A 107 -2.61 4.75 -8.35
C ASN A 107 -1.24 4.20 -8.78
N ARG A 108 -0.34 5.08 -9.20
CA ARG A 108 1.02 4.71 -9.62
C ARG A 108 2.05 5.34 -8.72
N THR A 109 3.07 4.56 -8.39
CA THR A 109 4.26 5.03 -7.66
C THR A 109 5.47 4.93 -8.57
N TYR A 110 6.24 6.01 -8.61
CA TYR A 110 7.46 6.16 -9.39
C TYR A 110 8.63 6.46 -8.47
N LEU A 111 9.81 5.99 -8.85
CA LEU A 111 11.09 6.43 -8.29
C LEU A 111 11.85 7.14 -9.41
N ASN A 112 12.14 8.43 -9.21
CA ASN A 112 12.80 9.28 -10.20
C ASN A 112 12.10 9.23 -11.58
N GLY A 113 10.76 9.24 -11.60
CA GLY A 113 9.94 9.24 -12.82
C GLY A 113 9.69 7.85 -13.44
N GLN A 114 10.21 6.77 -12.86
CA GLN A 114 10.10 5.42 -13.43
C GLN A 114 9.39 4.44 -12.50
N TYR A 115 8.64 3.49 -13.07
CA TYR A 115 7.82 2.53 -12.31
C TYR A 115 8.69 1.71 -11.36
N LEU A 116 8.19 1.52 -10.14
CA LEU A 116 8.82 0.69 -9.13
C LEU A 116 7.98 -0.57 -8.87
N ALA A 117 8.58 -1.72 -9.13
CA ALA A 117 7.98 -3.04 -8.93
C ALA A 117 7.85 -3.38 -7.44
N SER A 118 6.82 -4.13 -7.07
CA SER A 118 6.52 -4.45 -5.68
C SER A 118 6.01 -5.88 -5.49
N ALA A 119 6.11 -6.38 -4.26
CA ALA A 119 5.58 -7.67 -3.83
C ALA A 119 4.92 -7.54 -2.46
N ASP A 120 4.22 -8.58 -2.05
CA ASP A 120 3.50 -8.64 -0.78
C ASP A 120 4.05 -9.76 0.08
N TRP A 121 4.22 -9.50 1.37
CA TRP A 121 4.83 -10.44 2.32
C TRP A 121 3.82 -11.42 2.91
N TRP A 122 2.54 -11.03 2.96
CA TRP A 122 1.50 -11.80 3.63
C TRP A 122 0.81 -12.78 2.68
N ILE A 123 0.72 -14.05 3.09
CA ILE A 123 0.24 -15.17 2.26
C ILE A 123 -1.15 -14.93 1.66
N SER A 124 -2.04 -14.21 2.35
CA SER A 124 -3.41 -13.97 1.89
C SER A 124 -3.56 -12.68 1.09
N SER A 125 -2.45 -11.99 0.80
CA SER A 125 -2.46 -10.80 -0.04
C SER A 125 -2.69 -11.19 -1.49
N GLN A 126 -3.66 -10.54 -2.12
CA GLN A 126 -3.81 -10.64 -3.56
C GLN A 126 -2.76 -9.77 -4.26
N PRO A 127 -2.15 -10.25 -5.35
CA PRO A 127 -1.25 -9.44 -6.18
C PRO A 127 -1.88 -8.12 -6.60
N SER A 128 -1.28 -7.03 -6.14
CA SER A 128 -1.72 -5.66 -6.37
C SER A 128 -0.80 -4.91 -7.34
N ARG A 129 -1.35 -3.92 -8.05
CA ARG A 129 -0.58 -2.91 -8.80
C ARG A 129 -0.08 -1.75 -7.93
N GLY A 130 -0.61 -1.62 -6.71
CA GLY A 130 -0.18 -0.60 -5.76
C GLY A 130 1.14 -1.00 -5.10
N PHE A 131 2.06 -0.04 -5.00
CA PHE A 131 3.37 -0.25 -4.39
C PHE A 131 3.26 -0.39 -2.86
N ASN A 132 3.97 -1.36 -2.28
CA ASN A 132 4.06 -1.55 -0.83
C ASN A 132 5.15 -0.64 -0.22
N PHE A 133 4.72 0.44 0.43
CA PHE A 133 5.61 1.46 0.99
C PHE A 133 6.39 1.02 2.23
N THR A 134 6.11 -0.15 2.81
CA THR A 134 6.95 -0.71 3.90
C THR A 134 8.38 -1.02 3.42
N LEU A 135 8.58 -1.15 2.09
CA LEU A 135 9.89 -1.29 1.45
C LEU A 135 10.66 0.03 1.29
N LEU A 136 10.05 1.20 1.50
CA LEU A 136 10.74 2.48 1.24
C LEU A 136 10.86 3.31 2.53
N PRO A 137 12.05 3.31 3.15
CA PRO A 137 12.30 4.19 4.28
C PRO A 137 12.34 5.66 3.84
N SER A 138 12.03 6.58 4.74
CA SER A 138 11.94 8.02 4.47
C SER A 138 13.29 8.67 4.12
N GLU A 139 14.42 8.09 4.54
CA GLU A 139 15.76 8.68 4.40
C GLU A 139 16.28 8.75 2.96
N ILE A 140 15.77 7.90 2.06
CA ILE A 140 16.20 7.87 0.65
C ILE A 140 15.60 9.03 -0.17
N VAL A 141 14.61 9.73 0.39
CA VAL A 141 13.78 10.70 -0.32
C VAL A 141 14.38 12.10 -0.24
N SER A 142 14.34 12.84 -1.36
CA SER A 142 14.63 14.28 -1.45
C SER A 142 13.35 15.11 -1.58
N SER A 143 12.36 14.59 -2.31
CA SER A 143 11.01 15.14 -2.37
C SER A 143 10.00 14.07 -2.77
N LEU A 144 8.75 14.29 -2.38
CA LEU A 144 7.59 13.51 -2.79
C LEU A 144 6.69 14.42 -3.61
N GLU A 145 6.41 14.05 -4.84
CA GLU A 145 5.51 14.78 -5.74
C GLU A 145 4.23 13.95 -5.94
N VAL A 146 3.07 14.57 -5.73
CA VAL A 146 1.77 13.96 -6.03
C VAL A 146 1.14 14.71 -7.17
N PHE A 147 1.12 14.10 -8.35
CA PHE A 147 0.42 14.61 -9.53
C PHE A 147 -1.04 14.19 -9.47
N LYS A 148 -1.92 15.18 -9.35
CA LYS A 148 -3.37 14.98 -9.31
C LYS A 148 -4.01 15.13 -10.69
N THR A 149 -3.39 15.92 -11.57
CA THR A 149 -3.71 16.01 -12.99
C THR A 149 -2.52 15.56 -13.85
N PRO A 150 -2.74 14.81 -14.94
CA PRO A 150 -1.70 14.26 -15.79
C PRO A 150 -1.29 15.21 -16.91
N GLN A 151 -0.15 14.91 -17.52
CA GLN A 151 0.38 15.52 -18.74
C GLN A 151 0.62 14.43 -19.77
N ALA A 152 0.64 14.76 -21.05
CA ALA A 152 0.88 13.80 -22.12
C ALA A 152 2.27 13.12 -22.01
N MET A 153 3.28 13.85 -21.50
CA MET A 153 4.62 13.30 -21.25
C MET A 153 4.69 12.31 -20.07
N GLN A 154 3.72 12.32 -19.16
CA GLN A 154 3.68 11.41 -18.02
C GLN A 154 3.14 10.03 -18.43
N ASP A 155 3.51 9.01 -17.67
CA ASP A 155 3.05 7.65 -17.90
C ASP A 155 1.56 7.49 -17.62
N GLU A 156 0.90 6.64 -18.40
CA GLU A 156 -0.46 6.20 -18.14
C GLU A 156 -0.52 5.15 -17.01
N GLY A 157 -1.73 4.81 -16.56
CA GLY A 157 -1.93 3.72 -15.61
C GLY A 157 -2.36 4.16 -14.23
N SER A 158 -2.75 5.42 -14.05
CA SER A 158 -3.39 5.92 -12.82
C SER A 158 -4.74 6.54 -13.13
N LEU A 159 -5.75 6.14 -12.34
CA LEU A 159 -7.07 6.76 -12.32
C LEU A 159 -7.14 7.86 -11.25
N GLY A 160 -6.44 7.70 -10.12
CA GLY A 160 -6.44 8.63 -8.99
C GLY A 160 -5.44 9.76 -9.17
N GLY A 161 -4.16 9.41 -9.03
CA GLY A 161 -3.01 10.28 -9.24
C GLY A 161 -1.70 9.48 -9.27
N ALA A 162 -0.61 10.17 -9.53
CA ALA A 162 0.73 9.58 -9.57
C ALA A 162 1.59 10.12 -8.41
N ILE A 163 2.25 9.22 -7.69
CA ILE A 163 3.21 9.56 -6.64
C ILE A 163 4.61 9.37 -7.22
N ASN A 164 5.42 10.40 -7.23
CA ASN A 164 6.80 10.35 -7.69
C ASN A 164 7.75 10.64 -6.52
N ILE A 165 8.56 9.65 -6.19
CA ILE A 165 9.57 9.73 -5.14
C ILE A 165 10.87 10.17 -5.82
N LYS A 166 11.38 11.33 -5.43
CA LYS A 166 12.69 11.80 -5.89
C LYS A 166 13.75 11.39 -4.88
N THR A 167 14.89 10.90 -5.35
CA THR A 167 16.09 10.72 -4.52
C THR A 167 16.95 11.99 -4.54
N ARG A 168 17.91 12.10 -3.62
CA ARG A 168 18.84 13.24 -3.59
C ARG A 168 19.75 13.25 -4.82
N ASP A 169 19.90 14.41 -5.45
CA ASP A 169 20.86 14.63 -6.53
C ASP A 169 22.28 14.76 -5.93
N PRO A 170 23.23 13.88 -6.30
CA PRO A 170 24.59 13.91 -5.76
C PRO A 170 25.36 15.20 -6.07
N LEU A 171 25.15 15.81 -7.25
CA LEU A 171 25.88 17.02 -7.66
C LEU A 171 25.36 18.27 -6.94
N LEU A 172 24.06 18.31 -6.64
CA LEU A 172 23.45 19.41 -5.87
C LEU A 172 23.68 19.27 -4.35
N THR A 173 24.11 18.10 -3.89
CA THR A 173 24.45 17.87 -2.49
C THR A 173 25.92 18.23 -2.26
N PRO A 174 26.30 18.96 -1.19
CA PRO A 174 27.71 19.28 -0.92
C PRO A 174 28.60 18.04 -0.78
N SER A 175 29.86 18.13 -1.19
CA SER A 175 30.85 17.07 -0.96
C SER A 175 31.14 16.93 0.55
N GLY A 176 31.27 15.69 1.02
CA GLY A 176 31.49 15.38 2.43
C GLY A 176 30.24 15.46 3.29
N TYR A 177 29.09 15.87 2.74
CA TYR A 177 27.81 15.88 3.47
C TYR A 177 27.50 14.49 3.99
N GLY A 178 27.48 14.35 5.32
CA GLY A 178 27.20 13.12 6.01
C GLY A 178 26.09 13.28 7.04
N VAL A 179 25.18 12.31 7.12
CA VAL A 179 24.18 12.23 8.20
C VAL A 179 24.15 10.80 8.73
N VAL A 180 24.22 10.65 10.04
CA VAL A 180 24.04 9.37 10.74
C VAL A 180 22.95 9.55 11.78
N THR A 181 21.94 8.68 11.75
CA THR A 181 20.84 8.69 12.71
C THR A 181 20.77 7.35 13.42
N ALA A 182 20.77 7.37 14.75
CA ALA A 182 20.58 6.19 15.59
C ALA A 182 19.38 6.44 16.51
N GLN A 183 18.36 5.59 16.41
CA GLN A 183 17.12 5.68 17.18
C GLN A 183 16.76 4.33 17.80
N PHE A 184 16.02 4.37 18.90
CA PHE A 184 15.31 3.23 19.46
C PHE A 184 13.82 3.47 19.41
N GLN A 185 13.06 2.45 19.05
CA GLN A 185 11.60 2.42 19.08
C GLN A 185 11.13 1.58 20.26
N TYR A 186 10.33 2.14 21.15
CA TYR A 186 9.56 1.38 22.13
C TYR A 186 8.12 1.19 21.64
N SER A 187 7.68 -0.05 21.53
CA SER A 187 6.30 -0.42 21.17
C SER A 187 5.56 -0.87 22.44
N ASP A 188 4.47 -0.20 22.81
CA ASP A 188 3.81 -0.44 24.09
C ASP A 188 3.14 -1.82 24.20
N LEU A 189 2.58 -2.33 23.10
CA LEU A 189 1.81 -3.58 23.10
C LEU A 189 2.71 -4.82 23.04
N SER A 190 3.84 -4.74 22.33
CA SER A 190 4.84 -5.82 22.28
C SER A 190 5.85 -5.75 23.43
N ASP A 191 5.93 -4.63 24.15
CA ASP A 191 6.90 -4.35 25.21
C ASP A 191 8.36 -4.59 24.77
N LYS A 192 8.70 -4.08 23.58
CA LYS A 192 10.03 -4.23 22.97
C LYS A 192 10.65 -2.88 22.64
N LEU A 193 11.97 -2.85 22.76
CA LEU A 193 12.82 -1.73 22.37
C LEU A 193 13.67 -2.16 21.17
N ASP A 194 13.36 -1.63 19.98
CA ASP A 194 13.98 -2.02 18.72
C ASP A 194 14.90 -0.93 18.16
N PRO A 195 16.11 -1.27 17.67
CA PRO A 195 17.05 -0.29 17.12
C PRO A 195 16.76 0.10 15.66
N GLN A 196 17.13 1.33 15.31
CA GLN A 196 17.08 1.86 13.96
C GLN A 196 18.35 2.66 13.66
N LEU A 197 18.94 2.43 12.50
CA LEU A 197 20.16 3.08 12.04
C LEU A 197 20.01 3.52 10.59
N SER A 198 20.34 4.77 10.29
CA SER A 198 20.46 5.27 8.92
C SER A 198 21.72 6.10 8.73
N ALA A 199 22.29 6.03 7.53
CA ALA A 199 23.49 6.75 7.15
C ALA A 199 23.38 7.26 5.71
N ILE A 200 23.75 8.52 5.49
CA ILE A 200 23.85 9.15 4.17
C ILE A 200 25.25 9.74 4.07
N TYR A 201 25.89 9.58 2.91
CA TYR A 201 27.18 10.21 2.62
C TYR A 201 27.26 10.60 1.14
N ASN A 202 27.76 11.80 0.87
CA ASN A 202 27.95 12.30 -0.48
C ASN A 202 29.43 12.65 -0.74
N TYR A 203 29.92 12.28 -1.91
CA TYR A 203 31.28 12.55 -2.35
C TYR A 203 31.29 13.20 -3.73
N HIS A 204 32.11 14.25 -3.90
CA HIS A 204 32.43 14.84 -5.20
C HIS A 204 33.88 14.56 -5.58
N SER A 205 34.15 14.49 -6.87
CA SER A 205 35.51 14.53 -7.40
C SER A 205 36.18 15.87 -7.16
N GLU A 206 37.52 15.88 -7.19
CA GLU A 206 38.30 17.13 -7.09
C GLU A 206 37.95 18.12 -8.22
N SER A 207 37.55 17.63 -9.40
CA SER A 207 37.14 18.46 -10.53
C SER A 207 35.68 18.92 -10.47
N GLY A 208 34.85 18.32 -9.61
CA GLY A 208 33.41 18.55 -9.54
C GLY A 208 32.58 17.86 -10.65
N ASP A 209 33.23 17.16 -11.59
CA ASP A 209 32.54 16.55 -12.75
C ASP A 209 31.87 15.20 -12.43
N TYR A 210 32.15 14.59 -11.28
CA TYR A 210 31.40 13.41 -10.84
C TYR A 210 31.10 13.44 -9.35
N ALA A 211 29.91 12.96 -8.99
CA ALA A 211 29.45 12.85 -7.61
C ALA A 211 28.75 11.52 -7.36
N VAL A 212 28.91 10.98 -6.15
CA VAL A 212 28.27 9.73 -5.70
C VAL A 212 27.69 9.93 -4.31
N LEU A 213 26.40 9.63 -4.17
CA LEU A 213 25.65 9.65 -2.92
C LEU A 213 25.24 8.23 -2.55
N PHE A 214 25.60 7.84 -1.34
CA PHE A 214 25.22 6.57 -0.73
C PHE A 214 24.21 6.80 0.39
N THR A 215 23.22 5.92 0.50
CA THR A 215 22.32 5.85 1.66
C THR A 215 22.16 4.39 2.08
N ALA A 216 22.22 4.15 3.38
CA ALA A 216 21.97 2.86 4.01
C ALA A 216 21.00 3.04 5.17
N THR A 217 20.09 2.09 5.35
CA THR A 217 19.14 2.08 6.46
C THR A 217 18.91 0.65 6.91
N ARG A 218 18.94 0.43 8.22
CA ARG A 218 18.51 -0.81 8.88
C ARG A 218 17.51 -0.45 9.98
N ARG A 219 16.37 -1.13 10.01
CA ARG A 219 15.35 -0.93 11.05
C ARG A 219 14.81 -2.27 11.50
N ASP A 220 14.93 -2.51 12.79
CA ASP A 220 14.30 -3.65 13.44
C ASP A 220 13.01 -3.15 14.12
N ARG A 221 11.97 -3.97 14.12
CA ARG A 221 10.68 -3.65 14.75
C ARG A 221 9.96 -4.92 15.19
N SER A 222 9.66 -4.99 16.47
CA SER A 222 8.79 -5.99 17.07
C SER A 222 7.39 -5.39 17.26
N LEU A 223 6.38 -6.00 16.64
CA LEU A 223 4.99 -5.54 16.77
C LEU A 223 4.07 -6.64 17.28
N ARG A 224 3.02 -6.21 17.97
CA ARG A 224 1.90 -7.04 18.41
C ARG A 224 0.61 -6.35 17.99
N ARG A 225 -0.41 -7.13 17.64
CA ARG A 225 -1.78 -6.68 17.40
C ARG A 225 -2.72 -7.64 18.10
N ASP A 226 -3.58 -7.09 18.94
CA ASP A 226 -4.63 -7.85 19.59
C ASP A 226 -5.94 -7.66 18.81
N GLY A 227 -6.71 -8.72 18.66
CA GLY A 227 -7.90 -8.71 17.81
C GLY A 227 -9.05 -9.57 18.32
N LEU A 228 -10.26 -9.07 18.14
CA LEU A 228 -11.46 -9.90 18.04
C LEU A 228 -11.87 -9.90 16.57
N GLU A 229 -12.12 -11.08 16.01
CA GLU A 229 -12.43 -11.18 14.58
C GLU A 229 -13.57 -12.15 14.30
N SER A 230 -14.23 -11.92 13.18
CA SER A 230 -15.23 -12.82 12.62
C SER A 230 -15.20 -12.71 11.10
N TRP A 231 -15.55 -13.80 10.42
CA TRP A 231 -15.42 -13.89 8.98
C TRP A 231 -16.60 -14.65 8.38
N GLY A 232 -16.71 -14.54 7.06
CA GLY A 232 -17.66 -15.31 6.27
C GLY A 232 -19.11 -15.00 6.64
N TRP A 233 -19.44 -13.73 6.85
CA TRP A 233 -20.84 -13.33 6.98
C TRP A 233 -21.56 -13.53 5.65
N HIS A 234 -22.70 -14.22 5.68
CA HIS A 234 -23.52 -14.46 4.50
C HIS A 234 -24.98 -14.71 4.86
N ASP A 235 -25.88 -14.56 3.89
CA ASP A 235 -27.28 -14.92 4.08
C ASP A 235 -27.36 -16.45 4.27
N ARG A 236 -28.04 -16.88 5.33
CA ARG A 236 -28.24 -18.30 5.65
C ARG A 236 -29.66 -18.53 6.12
N THR A 237 -30.34 -19.49 5.51
CA THR A 237 -31.69 -19.88 5.94
C THR A 237 -31.62 -21.04 6.92
N LEU A 238 -32.15 -20.81 8.12
CA LEU A 238 -32.31 -21.82 9.16
C LEU A 238 -33.79 -22.20 9.26
N TYR A 239 -34.07 -23.44 9.67
CA TYR A 239 -35.42 -23.87 10.02
C TYR A 239 -35.47 -24.31 11.49
N GLN A 240 -36.60 -24.04 12.14
CA GLN A 240 -36.82 -24.45 13.52
C GLN A 240 -37.43 -25.85 13.56
N GLY A 241 -36.77 -26.77 14.24
CA GLY A 241 -37.28 -28.11 14.56
C GLY A 241 -38.37 -28.08 15.64
N ASP A 242 -38.93 -29.24 15.93
CA ASP A 242 -39.96 -29.41 16.97
C ASP A 242 -39.40 -29.28 18.40
N ASP A 243 -38.08 -29.29 18.56
CA ASP A 243 -37.33 -29.19 19.82
C ASP A 243 -36.84 -27.76 20.12
N ASP A 244 -37.38 -26.76 19.41
CA ASP A 244 -36.95 -25.35 19.42
C ASP A 244 -35.49 -25.12 18.94
N THR A 245 -34.82 -26.14 18.42
CA THR A 245 -33.48 -26.04 17.84
C THR A 245 -33.55 -25.62 16.36
N TRP A 246 -32.63 -24.76 15.94
CA TRP A 246 -32.50 -24.29 14.56
C TRP A 246 -31.42 -25.07 13.79
N TYR A 247 -31.74 -25.51 12.58
CA TYR A 247 -30.87 -26.30 11.72
C TYR A 247 -30.74 -25.69 10.32
N ALA A 248 -29.69 -26.05 9.57
CA ALA A 248 -29.58 -25.68 8.15
C ALA A 248 -30.57 -26.46 7.28
N ILE A 249 -31.26 -25.76 6.37
CA ILE A 249 -32.15 -26.38 5.39
C ILE A 249 -31.32 -27.21 4.41
N GLN A 250 -31.67 -28.49 4.24
CA GLN A 250 -30.99 -29.32 3.26
C GLN A 250 -31.63 -29.23 1.86
N GLN A 251 -32.97 -29.29 1.67
CA GLN A 251 -33.53 -29.40 0.30
C GLN A 251 -34.96 -28.81 0.06
N THR A 252 -35.71 -28.28 1.04
CA THR A 252 -37.06 -27.71 0.78
C THR A 252 -37.46 -26.67 1.84
N PRO A 253 -38.13 -25.54 1.49
CA PRO A 253 -38.64 -24.59 2.47
C PRO A 253 -39.62 -25.28 3.43
N GLN A 254 -39.35 -25.22 4.74
CA GLN A 254 -40.27 -25.65 5.79
C GLN A 254 -41.01 -24.44 6.36
N ASP A 255 -42.21 -24.66 6.90
CA ASP A 255 -43.14 -23.61 7.37
C ASP A 255 -42.59 -22.72 8.51
N LYS A 256 -41.44 -23.07 9.11
CA LYS A 256 -40.72 -22.30 10.15
C LYS A 256 -39.27 -22.02 9.77
N SER A 257 -39.05 -21.34 8.65
CA SER A 257 -37.71 -20.94 8.21
C SER A 257 -37.47 -19.44 8.30
N GLN A 258 -36.24 -19.05 8.59
CA GLN A 258 -35.80 -17.65 8.67
C GLN A 258 -34.44 -17.51 7.98
N THR A 259 -34.33 -16.56 7.06
CA THR A 259 -33.04 -16.16 6.46
C THR A 259 -32.45 -15.04 7.30
N LEU A 260 -31.18 -15.22 7.69
CA LEU A 260 -30.44 -14.33 8.57
C LEU A 260 -29.06 -14.06 7.98
N TRP A 261 -28.53 -12.88 8.26
CA TRP A 261 -27.10 -12.62 8.08
C TRP A 261 -26.34 -13.37 9.18
N PHE A 262 -25.61 -14.41 8.77
CA PHE A 262 -25.07 -15.44 9.65
C PHE A 262 -23.54 -15.44 9.61
N PRO A 263 -22.85 -15.54 10.76
CA PRO A 263 -21.38 -15.55 10.79
C PRO A 263 -20.83 -16.91 10.37
N GLY A 264 -19.75 -16.94 9.58
CA GLY A 264 -19.03 -18.17 9.22
C GLY A 264 -18.23 -18.73 10.40
N GLY A 265 -17.60 -17.83 11.16
CA GLY A 265 -16.82 -18.12 12.36
C GLY A 265 -16.16 -16.85 12.89
N GLY A 266 -15.33 -17.00 13.91
CA GLY A 266 -14.56 -15.92 14.48
C GLY A 266 -13.60 -16.40 15.56
N GLY A 267 -12.90 -15.47 16.19
CA GLY A 267 -11.97 -15.80 17.26
C GLY A 267 -11.37 -14.61 18.00
N SER A 268 -10.60 -14.95 19.04
CA SER A 268 -9.77 -14.01 19.81
C SER A 268 -8.31 -14.22 19.40
N ALA A 269 -7.79 -13.29 18.60
CA ALA A 269 -6.50 -13.40 17.93
C ALA A 269 -5.41 -12.54 18.60
N ILE A 270 -4.20 -13.10 18.66
CA ILE A 270 -2.95 -12.42 18.98
C ILE A 270 -2.03 -12.57 17.78
N PHE A 271 -1.67 -11.47 17.15
CA PHE A 271 -0.70 -11.43 16.06
C PHE A 271 0.60 -10.79 16.56
N GLN A 272 1.73 -11.44 16.33
CA GLN A 272 3.06 -10.89 16.63
C GLN A 272 3.92 -10.97 15.38
N GLN A 273 4.75 -9.96 15.13
CA GLN A 273 5.61 -9.92 13.96
C GLN A 273 6.94 -9.24 14.27
N GLN A 274 8.00 -9.80 13.72
CA GLN A 274 9.32 -9.20 13.64
C GLN A 274 9.52 -8.64 12.24
N ARG A 275 9.86 -7.36 12.14
CA ARG A 275 10.23 -6.71 10.88
C ARG A 275 11.69 -6.32 10.91
N GLU A 276 12.43 -6.69 9.88
CA GLU A 276 13.80 -6.21 9.64
C GLU A 276 13.88 -5.62 8.23
N LEU A 277 13.90 -4.30 8.14
CA LEU A 277 14.05 -3.57 6.89
C LEU A 277 15.52 -3.20 6.67
N GLN A 278 16.05 -3.54 5.49
CA GLN A 278 17.35 -3.08 5.01
C GLN A 278 17.19 -2.42 3.66
N ALA A 279 17.59 -1.16 3.54
CA ALA A 279 17.53 -0.41 2.29
C ALA A 279 18.86 0.27 1.99
N TYR A 280 19.28 0.19 0.72
CA TYR A 280 20.49 0.81 0.21
C TYR A 280 20.18 1.55 -1.09
N THR A 281 20.70 2.76 -1.23
CA THR A 281 20.69 3.48 -2.50
C THR A 281 22.07 3.98 -2.86
N VAL A 282 22.39 3.89 -4.15
CA VAL A 282 23.58 4.52 -4.74
C VAL A 282 23.10 5.40 -5.88
N ASN A 283 23.27 6.71 -5.76
CA ASN A 283 23.05 7.66 -6.83
C ASN A 283 24.40 8.18 -7.31
N ALA A 284 24.68 8.09 -8.59
CA ALA A 284 25.89 8.65 -9.19
C ALA A 284 25.51 9.60 -10.32
N ALA A 285 26.21 10.72 -10.42
CA ALA A 285 26.01 11.71 -11.46
C ALA A 285 27.36 12.11 -12.06
N PHE A 286 27.45 12.07 -13.38
CA PHE A 286 28.65 12.36 -14.17
C PHE A 286 28.34 13.48 -15.16
N GLN A 287 28.97 14.64 -14.97
CA GLN A 287 28.94 15.76 -15.89
C GLN A 287 30.01 15.52 -16.98
N LEU A 288 29.63 14.82 -18.05
CA LEU A 288 30.54 14.44 -19.14
C LEU A 288 30.98 15.65 -19.99
N SER A 289 30.14 16.67 -20.06
CA SER A 289 30.43 17.99 -20.64
C SER A 289 29.49 19.02 -20.03
N PRO A 290 29.66 20.34 -20.24
CA PRO A 290 28.74 21.35 -19.69
C PRO A 290 27.26 21.16 -20.05
N ARG A 291 26.96 20.38 -21.09
CA ARG A 291 25.61 20.11 -21.60
C ARG A 291 25.19 18.65 -21.52
N LEU A 292 26.07 17.75 -21.09
CA LEU A 292 25.79 16.31 -21.09
C LEU A 292 26.02 15.75 -19.70
N ARG A 293 24.95 15.23 -19.10
CA ARG A 293 24.95 14.64 -17.76
C ARG A 293 24.43 13.21 -17.83
N LEU A 294 25.16 12.27 -17.24
CA LEU A 294 24.73 10.89 -17.04
C LEU A 294 24.45 10.66 -15.56
N ASN A 295 23.23 10.26 -15.24
CA ASN A 295 22.79 9.87 -13.90
C ASN A 295 22.59 8.35 -13.83
N SER A 296 22.88 7.78 -12.67
CA SER A 296 22.61 6.39 -12.32
C SER A 296 21.92 6.35 -10.96
N HIS A 297 20.82 5.61 -10.88
CA HIS A 297 20.04 5.41 -9.67
C HIS A 297 19.91 3.92 -9.40
N LEU A 298 20.49 3.46 -8.29
CA LEU A 298 20.39 2.09 -7.81
C LEU A 298 19.65 2.08 -6.47
N LEU A 299 18.67 1.19 -6.35
CA LEU A 299 17.94 0.92 -5.11
C LEU A 299 17.91 -0.58 -4.87
N TYR A 300 18.16 -0.98 -3.63
CA TYR A 300 17.85 -2.29 -3.09
C TYR A 300 17.14 -2.08 -1.77
N SER A 301 15.98 -2.71 -1.59
CA SER A 301 15.30 -2.77 -0.30
C SER A 301 14.78 -4.18 -0.05
N HIS A 302 14.95 -4.65 1.17
CA HIS A 302 14.55 -5.98 1.60
C HIS A 302 13.96 -5.91 3.00
N LEU A 303 12.79 -6.49 3.17
CA LEU A 303 12.05 -6.57 4.42
C LEU A 303 11.81 -8.03 4.75
N ASN A 304 12.36 -8.49 5.87
CA ASN A 304 11.89 -9.70 6.55
C ASN A 304 10.71 -9.31 7.45
N ALA A 305 9.67 -10.12 7.47
CA ALA A 305 8.37 -9.84 8.05
C ALA A 305 7.79 -11.09 8.75
N ASP A 306 8.67 -11.85 9.39
CA ASP A 306 8.33 -13.09 10.10
C ASP A 306 7.29 -12.83 11.17
N ASN A 307 6.28 -13.70 11.23
CA ASN A 307 5.13 -13.44 12.07
C ASN A 307 4.54 -14.73 12.60
N ASN A 308 3.78 -14.58 13.68
CA ASN A 308 2.92 -15.61 14.19
C ASN A 308 1.55 -15.06 14.53
N ASN A 309 0.56 -15.94 14.48
CA ASN A 309 -0.82 -15.65 14.84
C ASN A 309 -1.35 -16.80 15.68
N GLN A 310 -1.81 -16.51 16.88
CA GLN A 310 -2.50 -17.48 17.71
C GLN A 310 -3.93 -17.01 17.93
N ASN A 311 -4.91 -17.87 17.64
CA ASN A 311 -6.31 -17.47 17.63
C ASN A 311 -7.21 -18.55 18.21
N PHE A 312 -8.10 -18.16 19.13
CA PHE A 312 -9.06 -19.06 19.73
C PHE A 312 -10.41 -18.96 19.02
N LEU A 313 -10.74 -19.98 18.22
CA LEU A 313 -11.79 -19.95 17.21
C LEU A 313 -13.11 -20.58 17.68
N TRP A 314 -14.19 -19.92 17.33
CA TRP A 314 -15.55 -20.46 17.29
C TRP A 314 -15.98 -20.60 15.82
N GLN A 315 -16.57 -21.74 15.45
CA GLN A 315 -16.88 -22.06 14.04
C GLN A 315 -18.37 -22.36 13.87
N SER A 316 -19.17 -21.30 13.80
CA SER A 316 -20.63 -21.33 13.69
C SER A 316 -21.12 -22.05 12.43
N ALA A 317 -20.51 -21.77 11.26
CA ALA A 317 -20.87 -22.44 10.03
C ALA A 317 -20.59 -23.94 10.12
N LYS A 318 -19.39 -24.31 10.55
CA LYS A 318 -19.01 -25.72 10.75
C LYS A 318 -19.97 -26.45 11.70
N SER A 319 -20.41 -25.78 12.76
CA SER A 319 -21.40 -26.33 13.70
C SER A 319 -22.69 -26.69 12.99
N ILE A 320 -23.31 -25.72 12.30
CA ILE A 320 -24.58 -25.94 11.59
C ILE A 320 -24.43 -26.94 10.42
N ASP A 321 -23.37 -26.80 9.61
CA ASP A 321 -23.16 -27.61 8.40
C ASP A 321 -22.95 -29.09 8.71
N LEU A 322 -22.41 -29.40 9.88
CA LEU A 322 -22.14 -30.77 10.34
C LEU A 322 -23.24 -31.29 11.30
N GLY A 323 -24.42 -30.68 11.24
CA GLY A 323 -25.63 -31.13 11.93
C GLY A 323 -25.76 -30.67 13.39
N GLY A 324 -24.85 -29.83 13.89
CA GLY A 324 -25.00 -29.15 15.17
C GLY A 324 -26.08 -28.08 15.07
N GLY A 325 -27.09 -28.13 15.94
CA GLY A 325 -28.15 -27.13 15.96
C GLY A 325 -27.75 -25.83 16.66
N VAL A 326 -28.64 -24.83 16.59
CA VAL A 326 -28.53 -23.55 17.32
C VAL A 326 -29.76 -23.32 18.20
N THR A 327 -29.56 -22.81 19.41
CA THR A 327 -30.62 -22.40 20.35
C THR A 327 -30.45 -20.96 20.81
N ASP A 328 -31.50 -20.39 21.42
CA ASP A 328 -31.50 -19.04 22.01
C ASP A 328 -31.09 -17.92 21.04
N LEU A 329 -31.56 -18.04 19.80
CA LEU A 329 -31.26 -17.16 18.69
C LEU A 329 -31.79 -15.74 18.95
N GLN A 330 -30.90 -14.73 18.89
CA GLN A 330 -31.24 -13.31 18.93
C GLN A 330 -30.89 -12.64 17.60
N VAL A 331 -31.82 -11.87 17.04
CA VAL A 331 -31.66 -11.19 15.75
C VAL A 331 -31.80 -9.68 15.93
N GLN A 332 -30.91 -8.92 15.30
CA GLN A 332 -31.01 -7.47 15.20
C GLN A 332 -30.69 -7.04 13.77
N ASP A 333 -31.56 -6.22 13.15
CA ASP A 333 -31.42 -5.75 11.77
C ASP A 333 -31.17 -6.86 10.73
N GLY A 334 -31.80 -8.02 10.93
CA GLY A 334 -31.63 -9.20 10.08
C GLY A 334 -30.33 -9.99 10.32
N THR A 335 -29.47 -9.54 11.24
CA THR A 335 -28.23 -10.20 11.63
C THR A 335 -28.44 -11.12 12.84
N LEU A 336 -27.89 -12.32 12.79
CA LEU A 336 -27.76 -13.19 13.96
C LEU A 336 -26.69 -12.62 14.89
N VAL A 337 -27.12 -11.98 15.98
CA VAL A 337 -26.22 -11.30 16.92
C VAL A 337 -25.86 -12.14 18.12
N SER A 338 -26.71 -13.09 18.53
CA SER A 338 -26.38 -13.99 19.63
C SER A 338 -27.03 -15.35 19.46
N ALA A 339 -26.29 -16.42 19.79
CA ALA A 339 -26.76 -17.80 19.69
C ALA A 339 -25.90 -18.78 20.50
N ASN A 340 -26.53 -19.87 20.93
CA ASN A 340 -25.85 -21.06 21.43
C ASN A 340 -25.71 -22.09 20.31
N TYR A 341 -24.49 -22.55 20.06
CA TYR A 341 -24.14 -23.55 19.06
C TYR A 341 -23.90 -24.90 19.73
N LEU A 342 -24.52 -25.95 19.19
CA LEU A 342 -24.44 -27.30 19.72
C LEU A 342 -23.28 -28.10 19.10
N PRO A 343 -22.79 -29.15 19.79
CA PRO A 343 -21.83 -30.10 19.23
C PRO A 343 -22.32 -30.75 17.93
N THR A 344 -21.38 -31.23 17.12
CA THR A 344 -21.65 -31.84 15.81
C THR A 344 -21.40 -33.35 15.81
N ALA A 345 -21.73 -34.03 14.71
CA ALA A 345 -21.29 -35.42 14.48
C ALA A 345 -19.79 -35.53 14.12
N ALA A 346 -19.17 -34.43 13.69
CA ALA A 346 -17.75 -34.36 13.36
C ALA A 346 -16.88 -34.22 14.62
N PRO A 347 -15.57 -34.52 14.56
CA PRO A 347 -14.72 -34.55 15.74
C PRO A 347 -14.50 -33.18 16.39
N PHE A 348 -14.85 -32.07 15.74
CA PHE A 348 -14.68 -30.73 16.29
C PHE A 348 -15.52 -29.64 15.61
N ASN A 349 -15.82 -28.60 16.37
CA ASN A 349 -16.53 -27.38 15.95
C ASN A 349 -15.94 -26.08 16.55
N THR A 350 -14.84 -26.21 17.31
CA THR A 350 -14.08 -25.13 17.91
C THR A 350 -12.60 -25.49 17.88
N SER A 351 -11.71 -24.49 17.88
CA SER A 351 -10.28 -24.76 17.84
C SER A 351 -9.42 -23.62 18.35
N MET A 352 -8.27 -23.93 18.94
CA MET A 352 -7.15 -23.01 19.11
C MET A 352 -6.17 -23.23 17.96
N GLU A 353 -5.90 -22.17 17.19
CA GLU A 353 -4.97 -22.19 16.06
C GLU A 353 -3.67 -21.48 16.45
N ALA A 354 -2.53 -22.06 16.11
CA ALA A 354 -1.23 -21.39 16.17
C ALA A 354 -0.54 -21.49 14.80
N ILE A 355 -0.25 -20.34 14.22
CA ILE A 355 0.44 -20.20 12.93
C ILE A 355 1.75 -19.46 13.12
N TRP A 356 2.80 -19.89 12.44
CA TRP A 356 4.06 -19.15 12.31
C TRP A 356 4.57 -19.16 10.88
N ARG A 357 5.23 -18.07 10.48
CA ARG A 357 5.59 -17.79 9.10
C ARG A 357 6.98 -17.18 8.95
N ASP A 358 7.75 -17.69 7.99
CA ASP A 358 8.89 -17.00 7.37
C ASP A 358 8.35 -16.19 6.18
N SER A 359 8.45 -14.87 6.25
CA SER A 359 7.93 -13.98 5.21
C SER A 359 8.94 -12.92 4.86
N GLN A 360 9.14 -12.70 3.56
CA GLN A 360 10.08 -11.69 3.10
C GLN A 360 9.63 -11.06 1.78
N ILE A 361 9.95 -9.79 1.61
CA ILE A 361 9.81 -9.08 0.33
C ILE A 361 11.06 -8.28 0.01
N SER A 362 11.28 -8.03 -1.27
CA SER A 362 12.34 -7.16 -1.75
C SER A 362 11.93 -6.38 -2.98
N THR A 363 12.51 -5.19 -3.15
CA THR A 363 12.48 -4.47 -4.42
C THR A 363 13.88 -4.01 -4.80
N LYS A 364 14.21 -4.12 -6.08
CA LYS A 364 15.48 -3.69 -6.65
C LYS A 364 15.19 -2.85 -7.89
N SER A 365 15.89 -1.75 -8.08
CA SER A 365 15.82 -1.00 -9.33
C SER A 365 17.18 -0.49 -9.76
N ALA A 366 17.40 -0.48 -11.07
CA ALA A 366 18.54 0.15 -11.70
C ALA A 366 18.02 1.03 -12.84
N HIS A 367 18.41 2.30 -12.83
CA HIS A 367 17.95 3.29 -13.79
C HIS A 367 19.14 4.15 -14.22
N LEU A 368 19.38 4.22 -15.53
CA LEU A 368 20.33 5.13 -16.16
C LEU A 368 19.57 6.22 -16.91
N ASP A 369 20.00 7.45 -16.73
CA ASP A 369 19.37 8.65 -17.30
C ASP A 369 20.46 9.55 -17.91
N LEU A 370 20.45 9.69 -19.23
CA LEU A 370 21.35 10.55 -19.98
C LEU A 370 20.61 11.80 -20.44
N VAL A 371 21.00 12.95 -19.90
CA VAL A 371 20.41 14.26 -20.20
C VAL A 371 21.40 15.07 -21.02
N TYR A 372 20.96 15.52 -22.19
CA TYR A 372 21.65 16.49 -23.03
C TYR A 372 20.85 17.79 -23.07
N ASP A 373 21.45 18.90 -22.68
CA ASP A 373 20.82 20.22 -22.68
C ASP A 373 21.50 21.15 -23.69
N GLY A 374 20.96 21.17 -24.91
CA GLY A 374 21.44 21.99 -26.01
C GLY A 374 20.94 23.42 -25.96
N ILE A 375 21.19 24.19 -27.03
CA ILE A 375 20.74 25.60 -27.11
C ILE A 375 19.25 25.68 -27.47
N TYR A 376 18.79 24.79 -28.36
CA TYR A 376 17.40 24.74 -28.82
C TYR A 376 16.73 23.41 -28.53
N TRP A 377 17.53 22.40 -28.14
CA TRP A 377 17.09 21.03 -28.01
C TRP A 377 17.61 20.47 -26.69
N SER A 378 16.69 20.01 -25.85
CA SER A 378 17.03 19.14 -24.72
C SER A 378 16.56 17.73 -25.03
N SER A 379 17.42 16.74 -24.78
CA SER A 379 17.13 15.33 -25.03
C SER A 379 17.40 14.54 -23.76
N GLN A 380 16.49 13.62 -23.42
CA GLN A 380 16.63 12.74 -22.28
C GLN A 380 16.45 11.29 -22.72
N PHE A 381 17.39 10.42 -22.37
CA PHE A 381 17.35 9.00 -22.66
C PHE A 381 17.42 8.21 -21.36
N GLN A 382 16.39 7.41 -21.09
CA GLN A 382 16.28 6.64 -19.86
C GLN A 382 16.14 5.16 -20.18
N VAL A 383 16.91 4.32 -19.49
CA VAL A 383 16.78 2.86 -19.55
C VAL A 383 16.88 2.29 -18.16
N GLY A 384 16.11 1.25 -17.88
CA GLY A 384 16.18 0.65 -16.57
C GLY A 384 15.32 -0.58 -16.38
N LEU A 385 15.44 -1.12 -15.18
CA LEU A 385 14.70 -2.27 -14.71
C LEU A 385 14.27 -2.08 -13.27
N SER A 386 13.16 -2.69 -12.92
CA SER A 386 12.70 -2.84 -11.55
C SER A 386 12.22 -4.27 -11.33
N HIS A 387 12.59 -4.85 -10.19
CA HIS A 387 12.20 -6.20 -9.80
C HIS A 387 11.75 -6.23 -8.35
N GLY A 388 10.48 -6.57 -8.13
CA GLY A 388 9.92 -6.91 -6.84
C GLY A 388 9.76 -8.43 -6.72
N SER A 389 10.08 -8.98 -5.56
CA SER A 389 9.83 -10.40 -5.27
C SER A 389 9.59 -10.64 -3.79
N GLY A 390 8.88 -11.73 -3.48
CA GLY A 390 8.68 -12.18 -2.11
C GLY A 390 7.31 -12.76 -1.86
N GLY A 391 7.04 -13.02 -0.59
CA GLY A 391 5.88 -13.73 -0.09
C GLY A 391 6.21 -14.46 1.20
N THR A 392 5.39 -15.45 1.52
CA THR A 392 5.55 -16.31 2.69
C THR A 392 6.21 -17.62 2.26
N LYS A 393 7.47 -17.84 2.64
CA LYS A 393 8.21 -19.06 2.28
C LYS A 393 7.70 -20.30 2.99
N GLU A 394 7.28 -20.12 4.24
CA GLU A 394 6.70 -21.16 5.08
C GLU A 394 5.53 -20.54 5.84
N ASP A 395 4.37 -21.18 5.78
CA ASP A 395 3.18 -20.88 6.58
C ASP A 395 2.78 -22.16 7.29
N VAL A 396 3.28 -22.31 8.50
CA VAL A 396 3.04 -23.51 9.29
C VAL A 396 1.86 -23.28 10.20
N THR A 397 0.78 -24.02 9.96
CA THR A 397 -0.47 -23.94 10.72
C THR A 397 -0.64 -25.19 11.58
N SER A 398 -0.88 -24.99 12.87
CA SER A 398 -1.36 -26.01 13.80
C SER A 398 -2.76 -25.67 14.29
N GLN A 399 -3.64 -26.67 14.37
CA GLN A 399 -4.98 -26.50 14.92
C GLN A 399 -5.24 -27.54 16.00
N PHE A 400 -5.58 -27.08 17.20
CA PHE A 400 -5.99 -27.89 18.34
C PHE A 400 -7.48 -27.73 18.57
N SER A 401 -8.27 -28.79 18.45
CA SER A 401 -9.72 -28.69 18.36
C SER A 401 -10.46 -29.50 19.41
N ALA A 402 -11.70 -29.09 19.67
CA ALA A 402 -12.65 -29.80 20.51
C ALA A 402 -14.06 -29.71 19.89
N ASN A 403 -14.87 -30.74 20.12
CA ASN A 403 -16.30 -30.71 19.83
C ASN A 403 -17.07 -30.35 21.09
N THR A 404 -17.53 -29.11 21.19
CA THR A 404 -18.15 -28.59 22.41
C THR A 404 -19.26 -27.61 22.08
N ARG A 405 -20.15 -27.37 23.05
CA ARG A 405 -21.11 -26.28 22.91
C ARG A 405 -20.42 -24.95 23.09
N PHE A 406 -20.81 -23.92 22.36
CA PHE A 406 -20.30 -22.57 22.57
C PHE A 406 -21.39 -21.52 22.33
N HIS A 407 -21.17 -20.33 22.87
CA HIS A 407 -22.06 -19.19 22.72
C HIS A 407 -21.28 -18.03 22.12
N VAL A 408 -21.89 -17.29 21.20
CA VAL A 408 -21.33 -16.06 20.63
C VAL A 408 -22.36 -14.94 20.76
N ASP A 409 -21.90 -13.74 21.12
CA ASP A 409 -22.69 -12.52 21.17
C ASP A 409 -21.89 -11.33 20.57
N THR A 410 -22.43 -10.75 19.50
CA THR A 410 -21.93 -9.57 18.78
C THR A 410 -22.88 -8.37 18.84
N SER A 411 -23.90 -8.43 19.72
CA SER A 411 -24.92 -7.36 19.87
C SER A 411 -24.34 -6.02 20.32
N MET A 412 -23.17 -6.05 20.98
CA MET A 412 -22.45 -4.85 21.38
C MET A 412 -21.41 -4.45 20.34
N ARG A 413 -21.53 -3.22 19.84
CA ARG A 413 -20.56 -2.59 18.93
C ARG A 413 -19.13 -2.69 19.46
N LYS A 414 -18.15 -2.94 18.57
CA LYS A 414 -16.72 -3.11 18.89
C LYS A 414 -16.47 -4.20 19.96
N ASN A 415 -17.30 -5.24 20.00
CA ASN A 415 -17.15 -6.35 20.93
C ASN A 415 -17.60 -7.68 20.31
N ILE A 416 -16.97 -8.76 20.75
CA ILE A 416 -17.39 -10.15 20.48
C ILE A 416 -17.21 -10.89 21.81
N VAL A 417 -18.29 -11.47 22.33
CA VAL A 417 -18.27 -12.32 23.52
C VAL A 417 -18.41 -13.75 23.05
N ALA A 418 -17.43 -14.60 23.38
CA ALA A 418 -17.47 -16.03 23.10
C ALA A 418 -17.26 -16.81 24.40
N SER A 419 -18.08 -17.83 24.65
CA SER A 419 -17.92 -18.75 25.77
C SER A 419 -18.08 -20.19 25.32
N TYR A 420 -17.42 -21.12 26.01
CA TYR A 420 -17.22 -22.50 25.56
C TYR A 420 -17.56 -23.46 26.69
N GLY A 421 -18.20 -24.58 26.36
CA GLY A 421 -18.50 -25.66 27.32
C GLY A 421 -17.23 -26.37 27.79
N THR A 422 -16.26 -26.54 26.89
CA THR A 422 -14.90 -26.96 27.20
C THR A 422 -14.06 -25.71 27.48
N SER A 423 -13.39 -25.67 28.63
CA SER A 423 -12.61 -24.49 29.03
C SER A 423 -11.50 -24.19 28.02
N PRO A 424 -11.37 -22.95 27.51
CA PRO A 424 -10.23 -22.52 26.72
C PRO A 424 -8.88 -22.63 27.43
N LEU A 425 -8.88 -22.77 28.76
CA LEU A 425 -7.68 -22.92 29.60
C LEU A 425 -7.30 -24.38 29.87
N ASP A 426 -8.16 -25.33 29.50
CA ASP A 426 -7.90 -26.77 29.70
C ASP A 426 -7.17 -27.35 28.49
N ALA A 427 -5.87 -27.07 28.37
CA ALA A 427 -5.03 -27.45 27.23
C ALA A 427 -5.08 -28.95 26.88
N ALA A 428 -5.37 -29.84 27.83
CA ALA A 428 -5.43 -31.28 27.58
C ALA A 428 -6.69 -31.70 26.81
N SER A 429 -7.73 -30.85 26.79
CA SER A 429 -8.98 -31.11 26.07
C SER A 429 -8.96 -30.67 24.60
N TRP A 430 -7.87 -30.06 24.13
CA TRP A 430 -7.71 -29.55 22.76
C TRP A 430 -6.70 -30.43 22.00
N PHE A 431 -7.21 -31.29 21.12
CA PHE A 431 -6.42 -32.30 20.39
C PHE A 431 -5.95 -31.75 19.05
N ILE A 432 -4.73 -32.08 18.62
CA ILE A 432 -4.28 -31.65 17.30
C ILE A 432 -5.16 -32.28 16.21
N THR A 433 -5.65 -31.46 15.28
CA THR A 433 -6.52 -31.90 14.18
C THR A 433 -6.04 -31.41 12.82
N GLU A 434 -5.13 -30.44 12.80
CA GLU A 434 -4.51 -29.95 11.58
C GLU A 434 -3.03 -29.60 11.82
N ALA A 435 -2.19 -30.01 10.87
CA ALA A 435 -0.78 -29.66 10.72
C ALA A 435 -0.53 -29.39 9.24
N ARG A 436 -0.33 -28.12 8.85
CA ARG A 436 -0.04 -27.73 7.46
C ARG A 436 1.24 -26.91 7.38
N ASN A 437 1.95 -27.00 6.26
CA ASN A 437 3.01 -26.08 5.88
C ASN A 437 2.78 -25.61 4.43
N ASP A 438 2.28 -24.40 4.25
CA ASP A 438 1.99 -23.82 2.94
C ASP A 438 3.07 -22.81 2.54
N SER A 439 3.09 -22.36 1.28
CA SER A 439 3.99 -21.28 0.87
C SER A 439 3.47 -20.47 -0.31
N GLN A 440 3.99 -19.28 -0.52
CA GLN A 440 3.59 -18.35 -1.57
C GLN A 440 4.77 -17.47 -2.01
N ASP A 441 4.94 -17.34 -3.33
CA ASP A 441 5.95 -16.48 -3.95
C ASP A 441 5.30 -15.64 -5.05
N GLY A 442 5.55 -14.34 -5.02
CA GLY A 442 5.09 -13.37 -6.00
C GLY A 442 6.28 -12.63 -6.61
N LYS A 443 6.25 -12.41 -7.93
CA LYS A 443 7.28 -11.68 -8.67
C LYS A 443 6.67 -10.62 -9.57
N ASP A 444 7.27 -9.45 -9.53
CA ASP A 444 6.98 -8.30 -10.39
C ASP A 444 8.28 -7.86 -11.09
N LYS A 445 8.27 -7.77 -12.41
CA LYS A 445 9.43 -7.36 -13.22
C LYS A 445 9.00 -6.34 -14.25
N SER A 446 9.71 -5.22 -14.31
CA SER A 446 9.48 -4.19 -15.32
C SER A 446 10.81 -3.79 -15.95
N TYR A 447 10.83 -3.73 -17.28
CA TYR A 447 11.92 -3.16 -18.08
C TYR A 447 11.38 -1.98 -18.86
N PHE A 448 12.18 -0.92 -19.00
CA PHE A 448 11.76 0.25 -19.77
C PHE A 448 12.91 0.86 -20.56
N ALA A 449 12.54 1.49 -21.68
CA ALA A 449 13.38 2.39 -22.45
C ALA A 449 12.53 3.59 -22.87
N GLN A 450 13.05 4.79 -22.66
CA GLN A 450 12.34 6.05 -22.90
C GLN A 450 13.29 7.06 -23.56
N ALA A 451 12.77 7.80 -24.53
CA ALA A 451 13.47 8.92 -25.15
C ALA A 451 12.51 10.11 -25.22
N ASP A 452 12.92 11.23 -24.65
CA ASP A 452 12.17 12.49 -24.61
C ASP A 452 12.99 13.60 -25.27
N PHE A 453 12.29 14.46 -25.99
CA PHE A 453 12.88 15.61 -26.67
C PHE A 453 12.04 16.84 -26.36
N ALA A 454 12.71 17.95 -26.09
CA ALA A 454 12.13 19.27 -25.99
C ALA A 454 12.82 20.19 -27.00
N TYR A 455 12.03 20.86 -27.82
CA TYR A 455 12.50 21.90 -28.73
C TYR A 455 12.01 23.25 -28.22
N ASP A 456 12.93 24.09 -27.77
CA ASP A 456 12.63 25.43 -27.31
C ASP A 456 12.35 26.34 -28.51
N ILE A 457 11.23 27.06 -28.43
CA ILE A 457 10.77 27.95 -29.49
C ILE A 457 10.81 29.37 -28.96
N ASP A 458 11.55 30.24 -29.63
CA ASP A 458 11.56 31.68 -29.35
C ASP A 458 10.36 32.35 -30.04
N PHE A 459 9.14 31.94 -29.65
CA PHE A 459 7.89 32.53 -30.12
C PHE A 459 7.09 33.03 -28.93
N LYS A 460 6.55 34.25 -29.02
CA LYS A 460 5.95 35.02 -27.91
C LYS A 460 4.96 34.29 -27.00
N GLN A 461 4.36 33.18 -27.44
CA GLN A 461 3.35 32.43 -26.66
C GLN A 461 3.61 30.92 -26.61
N VAL A 462 4.71 30.42 -27.19
CA VAL A 462 5.04 29.00 -27.25
C VAL A 462 6.47 28.84 -26.78
N ASP A 463 6.65 28.27 -25.58
CA ASP A 463 7.97 28.09 -24.97
C ASP A 463 8.70 26.91 -25.59
N ALA A 464 8.00 25.77 -25.73
CA ALA A 464 8.61 24.55 -26.22
C ALA A 464 7.60 23.56 -26.81
N ILE A 465 8.08 22.70 -27.71
CA ILE A 465 7.38 21.49 -28.14
C ILE A 465 8.12 20.29 -27.56
N LYS A 466 7.39 19.44 -26.84
CA LYS A 466 7.89 18.19 -26.27
C LYS A 466 7.28 17.00 -26.97
N PHE A 467 8.09 15.98 -27.23
CA PHE A 467 7.64 14.71 -27.75
C PHE A 467 8.56 13.59 -27.26
N GLY A 468 8.02 12.38 -27.20
CA GLY A 468 8.80 11.25 -26.73
C GLY A 468 8.14 9.93 -27.02
N ILE A 469 8.94 8.88 -26.82
CA ILE A 469 8.55 7.48 -26.97
C ILE A 469 8.94 6.71 -25.72
N LYS A 470 8.10 5.75 -25.33
CA LYS A 470 8.39 4.84 -24.22
C LYS A 470 7.98 3.43 -24.56
N LEU A 471 8.89 2.49 -24.32
CA LEU A 471 8.68 1.06 -24.41
C LEU A 471 8.79 0.47 -23.00
N LYS A 472 7.86 -0.41 -22.64
CA LYS A 472 7.87 -1.11 -21.36
C LYS A 472 7.44 -2.56 -21.53
N ASP A 473 8.11 -3.46 -20.82
CA ASP A 473 7.73 -4.86 -20.66
C ASP A 473 7.54 -5.13 -19.16
N HIS A 474 6.32 -5.47 -18.75
CA HIS A 474 5.92 -5.69 -17.36
C HIS A 474 5.38 -7.11 -17.19
N GLN A 475 5.95 -7.88 -16.27
CA GLN A 475 5.54 -9.25 -15.97
C GLN A 475 5.15 -9.39 -14.50
N ARG A 476 4.04 -10.07 -14.23
CA ARG A 476 3.59 -10.49 -12.90
C ARG A 476 3.44 -12.01 -12.85
N ASP A 477 4.08 -12.64 -11.88
CA ASP A 477 3.98 -14.07 -11.60
C ASP A 477 3.54 -14.28 -10.15
N PHE A 478 2.62 -15.20 -9.92
CA PHE A 478 2.15 -15.57 -8.59
C PHE A 478 2.00 -17.08 -8.48
N LEU A 479 2.58 -17.65 -7.42
CA LEU A 479 2.63 -19.08 -7.17
C LEU A 479 2.38 -19.35 -5.69
N ARG A 480 1.54 -20.36 -5.40
CA ARG A 480 1.27 -20.82 -4.05
C ARG A 480 1.37 -22.34 -3.99
N TYR A 481 1.90 -22.85 -2.89
CA TYR A 481 1.94 -24.26 -2.56
C TYR A 481 1.07 -24.55 -1.34
N ARG A 482 0.44 -25.72 -1.34
CA ARG A 482 -0.38 -26.24 -0.25
C ARG A 482 0.13 -27.62 0.17
N SER A 483 0.15 -27.86 1.48
CA SER A 483 0.40 -29.20 2.03
C SER A 483 -0.74 -30.17 1.72
N LYS A 484 -0.38 -31.41 1.39
CA LYS A 484 -1.27 -32.58 1.33
C LYS A 484 -1.28 -33.25 2.70
N ASP A 485 -2.40 -33.84 3.09
CA ASP A 485 -2.50 -34.76 4.23
C ASP A 485 -2.26 -34.14 5.63
N GLY A 486 -2.47 -32.84 5.78
CA GLY A 486 -2.33 -32.16 7.08
C GLY A 486 -3.44 -32.45 8.11
N GLY A 487 -4.47 -33.22 7.77
CA GLY A 487 -5.63 -33.46 8.64
C GLY A 487 -5.44 -34.55 9.70
N LEU A 488 -6.50 -34.83 10.46
CA LEU A 488 -6.54 -35.85 11.53
C LEU A 488 -6.21 -37.27 11.05
N ASP A 489 -6.60 -37.62 9.82
CA ASP A 489 -6.28 -38.93 9.22
C ASP A 489 -4.88 -38.97 8.59
N GLY A 490 -4.11 -37.89 8.69
CA GLY A 490 -2.74 -37.75 8.18
C GLY A 490 -1.77 -37.23 9.25
N LEU A 491 -0.98 -36.21 8.91
CA LEU A 491 0.15 -35.72 9.72
C LEU A 491 -0.25 -35.28 11.14
N ALA A 492 -1.43 -34.68 11.31
CA ALA A 492 -1.91 -34.32 12.65
C ALA A 492 -2.20 -35.57 13.51
N GLY A 493 -2.75 -36.63 12.90
CA GLY A 493 -2.96 -37.91 13.55
C GLY A 493 -1.67 -38.62 13.96
N GLU A 494 -0.61 -38.49 13.15
CA GLU A 494 0.73 -39.01 13.46
C GLU A 494 1.33 -38.37 14.71
N LEU A 495 1.15 -37.06 14.90
CA LEU A 495 1.57 -36.36 16.12
C LEU A 495 0.77 -36.82 17.34
N GLY A 496 -0.54 -37.07 17.20
CA GLY A 496 -1.36 -37.71 18.23
C GLY A 496 -1.33 -37.03 19.59
N THR A 497 -1.27 -35.69 19.61
CA THR A 497 -0.95 -34.88 20.80
C THR A 497 -2.09 -33.90 21.15
N THR A 498 -1.89 -33.16 22.23
CA THR A 498 -2.80 -32.10 22.70
C THR A 498 -2.03 -30.79 22.90
N LEU A 499 -2.76 -29.69 23.03
CA LEU A 499 -2.17 -28.38 23.32
C LEU A 499 -1.35 -28.38 24.61
N ALA A 500 -1.65 -29.27 25.57
CA ALA A 500 -0.89 -29.41 26.82
C ALA A 500 0.58 -29.84 26.62
N ALA A 501 0.92 -30.43 25.47
CA ALA A 501 2.31 -30.77 25.14
C ALA A 501 3.16 -29.54 24.77
N TYR A 502 2.52 -28.41 24.47
CA TYR A 502 3.16 -27.19 23.98
C TYR A 502 2.86 -25.98 24.88
N PRO A 503 3.15 -26.03 26.20
CA PRO A 503 2.76 -24.98 27.13
C PRO A 503 3.46 -23.64 26.80
N GLY A 504 2.71 -22.69 26.25
CA GLY A 504 3.16 -21.33 25.99
C GLY A 504 2.82 -20.36 27.12
N THR A 505 3.57 -19.26 27.20
CA THR A 505 3.24 -18.14 28.09
C THR A 505 2.29 -17.19 27.36
N PHE A 506 1.08 -17.00 27.90
CA PHE A 506 0.12 -16.04 27.35
C PHE A 506 0.65 -14.61 27.51
N VAL A 507 0.27 -13.73 26.59
CA VAL A 507 0.73 -12.34 26.59
C VAL A 507 0.05 -11.50 27.68
N ASP A 508 0.78 -10.58 28.29
CA ASP A 508 0.21 -9.64 29.25
C ASP A 508 -0.69 -8.60 28.56
N ASP A 509 -1.64 -8.00 29.30
CA ASP A 509 -2.51 -6.91 28.85
C ASP A 509 -3.31 -7.20 27.56
N TYR A 510 -3.60 -8.47 27.25
CA TYR A 510 -4.40 -8.84 26.07
C TYR A 510 -5.76 -8.14 26.02
N LEU A 511 -6.06 -7.50 24.88
CA LEU A 511 -7.29 -6.73 24.66
C LEU A 511 -7.51 -5.63 25.70
N ARG A 512 -6.43 -4.96 26.15
CA ARG A 512 -6.54 -3.77 27.01
C ARG A 512 -7.39 -2.69 26.33
N GLY A 513 -8.49 -2.30 26.97
CA GLY A 513 -9.43 -1.32 26.42
C GLY A 513 -10.30 -1.82 25.24
N VAL A 514 -10.17 -3.09 24.84
CA VAL A 514 -10.96 -3.72 23.78
C VAL A 514 -12.01 -4.67 24.38
N GLY A 515 -13.20 -4.66 23.78
CA GLY A 515 -14.32 -5.49 24.19
C GLY A 515 -14.84 -5.17 25.60
N SER A 516 -15.59 -6.12 26.16
CA SER A 516 -16.19 -6.04 27.49
C SER A 516 -15.41 -6.87 28.53
N ALA A 517 -15.86 -6.85 29.79
CA ALA A 517 -15.32 -7.75 30.82
C ALA A 517 -15.61 -9.25 30.55
N ASN A 518 -16.63 -9.55 29.74
CA ASN A 518 -17.04 -10.92 29.39
C ASN A 518 -16.35 -11.45 28.12
N THR A 519 -15.59 -10.60 27.43
CA THR A 519 -14.79 -11.01 26.26
C THR A 519 -13.74 -12.04 26.68
N LEU A 520 -13.43 -13.01 25.81
CA LEU A 520 -12.39 -13.99 26.08
C LEU A 520 -11.01 -13.30 26.09
N LYS A 521 -10.48 -13.03 27.29
CA LYS A 521 -9.17 -12.34 27.48
C LYS A 521 -8.01 -13.26 27.85
N ASN A 522 -8.24 -14.56 27.96
CA ASN A 522 -7.20 -15.55 28.23
C ASN A 522 -7.64 -16.93 27.72
N TYR A 523 -6.70 -17.69 27.18
CA TYR A 523 -6.85 -19.07 26.74
C TYR A 523 -5.47 -19.76 26.78
N SER A 524 -5.43 -21.09 26.69
CA SER A 524 -4.17 -21.84 26.61
C SER A 524 -3.39 -21.41 25.36
N TYR A 525 -2.18 -20.89 25.58
CA TYR A 525 -1.28 -20.42 24.52
C TYR A 525 -0.29 -21.52 24.14
N ALA A 526 0.06 -21.62 22.86
CA ALA A 526 1.03 -22.61 22.39
C ALA A 526 2.45 -22.02 22.36
N ASP A 527 3.46 -22.79 22.80
CA ASP A 527 4.86 -22.49 22.51
C ASP A 527 5.21 -22.93 21.08
N ILE A 528 5.32 -21.95 20.18
CA ILE A 528 5.64 -22.17 18.77
C ILE A 528 7.02 -22.82 18.57
N THR A 529 7.97 -22.60 19.48
CA THR A 529 9.31 -23.22 19.36
C THR A 529 9.23 -24.72 19.61
N LEU A 530 8.39 -25.14 20.56
CA LEU A 530 8.13 -26.56 20.81
C LEU A 530 7.34 -27.19 19.66
N LEU A 531 6.31 -26.48 19.15
CA LEU A 531 5.55 -26.93 17.98
C LEU A 531 6.45 -27.11 16.75
N ALA A 532 7.27 -26.12 16.44
CA ALA A 532 8.17 -26.16 15.29
C ALA A 532 9.09 -27.38 15.34
N LYS A 533 9.63 -27.72 16.52
CA LYS A 533 10.48 -28.91 16.69
C LYS A 533 9.78 -30.22 16.32
N ASP A 534 8.51 -30.37 16.66
CA ASP A 534 7.75 -31.58 16.30
C ASP A 534 7.31 -31.53 14.83
N PHE A 535 6.93 -30.36 14.32
CA PHE A 535 6.56 -30.15 12.92
C PHE A 535 7.74 -30.39 11.97
N ASP A 536 8.98 -30.10 12.39
CA ASP A 536 10.21 -30.41 11.64
C ASP A 536 10.44 -31.93 11.45
N THR A 537 9.74 -32.76 12.22
CA THR A 537 9.78 -34.23 12.06
C THR A 537 8.78 -34.75 11.03
N LEU A 538 7.80 -33.93 10.64
CA LEU A 538 6.75 -34.29 9.69
C LEU A 538 7.23 -34.14 8.25
N ASN A 539 6.84 -35.09 7.40
CA ASN A 539 7.15 -35.04 5.97
C ASN A 539 6.02 -34.33 5.22
N PHE A 540 6.06 -33.00 5.17
CA PHE A 540 5.10 -32.21 4.40
C PHE A 540 5.28 -32.41 2.89
N GLU A 541 4.29 -33.04 2.25
CA GLU A 541 4.21 -33.07 0.79
C GLU A 541 3.43 -31.86 0.29
N GLN A 542 4.08 -30.99 -0.50
CA GLN A 542 3.46 -29.79 -1.05
C GLN A 542 3.12 -29.95 -2.52
N GLU A 543 1.99 -29.36 -2.95
CA GLU A 543 1.68 -29.16 -4.37
C GLU A 543 1.32 -27.72 -4.69
N ILE A 544 1.47 -27.37 -5.96
CA ILE A 544 1.03 -26.07 -6.47
C ILE A 544 -0.49 -25.97 -6.34
N GLU A 545 -0.98 -24.92 -5.68
CA GLU A 545 -2.39 -24.53 -5.68
C GLU A 545 -2.75 -23.99 -7.05
N LYS A 546 -3.07 -24.90 -7.98
CA LYS A 546 -3.29 -24.56 -9.40
C LYS A 546 -4.37 -23.49 -9.57
N ALA A 547 -5.42 -23.52 -8.76
CA ALA A 547 -6.50 -22.53 -8.79
C ALA A 547 -6.02 -21.07 -8.60
N SER A 548 -4.91 -20.85 -7.89
CA SER A 548 -4.38 -19.51 -7.59
C SER A 548 -3.22 -19.10 -8.49
N ARG A 549 -2.69 -20.01 -9.33
CA ARG A 549 -1.46 -19.79 -10.11
C ARG A 549 -1.73 -19.07 -11.44
N PHE A 550 -1.08 -17.91 -11.64
CA PHE A 550 -1.15 -17.14 -12.88
C PHE A 550 0.14 -16.42 -13.25
N HIS A 551 0.32 -16.19 -14.55
CA HIS A 551 1.41 -15.44 -15.16
C HIS A 551 0.82 -14.41 -16.15
N ILE A 552 1.12 -13.13 -15.96
CA ILE A 552 0.60 -12.04 -16.81
C ILE A 552 1.76 -11.21 -17.33
N THR A 553 1.78 -10.97 -18.64
CA THR A 553 2.73 -10.09 -19.32
C THR A 553 1.99 -8.93 -20.00
N GLU A 554 2.47 -7.71 -19.79
CA GLU A 554 1.97 -6.48 -20.39
C GLU A 554 3.12 -5.74 -21.10
N LYS A 555 3.07 -5.67 -22.43
CA LYS A 555 4.01 -4.89 -23.24
C LYS A 555 3.33 -3.63 -23.72
N THR A 556 3.94 -2.47 -23.49
CA THR A 556 3.37 -1.18 -23.87
C THR A 556 4.33 -0.39 -24.74
N ALA A 557 3.81 0.15 -25.83
CA ALA A 557 4.49 1.17 -26.65
C ALA A 557 3.66 2.45 -26.60
N ALA A 558 4.27 3.52 -26.11
CA ALA A 558 3.64 4.83 -25.98
C ALA A 558 4.41 5.89 -26.75
N ALA A 559 3.68 6.83 -27.32
CA ALA A 559 4.23 8.04 -27.91
C ALA A 559 3.39 9.24 -27.46
N TYR A 560 4.03 10.40 -27.31
CA TYR A 560 3.31 11.64 -26.98
C TYR A 560 3.85 12.83 -27.76
N GLY A 561 3.00 13.83 -27.90
CA GLY A 561 3.34 15.18 -28.35
C GLY A 561 2.62 16.19 -27.46
N GLN A 562 3.33 17.24 -27.06
CA GLN A 562 2.84 18.24 -26.10
C GLN A 562 3.45 19.60 -26.43
N MET A 563 2.61 20.64 -26.43
CA MET A 563 3.05 22.03 -26.51
C MET A 563 3.09 22.64 -25.11
N GLN A 564 4.12 23.42 -24.85
CA GLN A 564 4.27 24.29 -23.68
C GLN A 564 4.04 25.71 -24.13
N LEU A 565 3.06 26.36 -23.51
CA LEU A 565 2.68 27.74 -23.79
C LEU A 565 2.97 28.56 -22.53
N ALA A 566 3.63 29.69 -22.66
CA ALA A 566 3.62 30.71 -21.61
C ALA A 566 3.38 32.09 -22.20
N GLY A 567 2.73 32.91 -21.39
CA GLY A 567 2.60 34.34 -21.59
C GLY A 567 2.84 35.06 -20.27
N GLU A 568 2.58 36.36 -20.22
CA GLU A 568 2.84 37.17 -19.02
C GLU A 568 2.00 36.77 -17.80
N SER A 569 0.80 36.24 -18.02
CA SER A 569 -0.18 35.91 -16.96
C SER A 569 -0.71 34.49 -17.00
N TYR A 570 -0.16 33.64 -17.87
CA TYR A 570 -0.59 32.25 -17.98
C TYR A 570 0.55 31.32 -18.40
N ALA A 571 0.43 30.07 -17.99
CA ALA A 571 1.23 28.96 -18.50
C ALA A 571 0.33 27.76 -18.76
N ALA A 572 0.49 27.08 -19.88
CA ALA A 572 -0.33 25.93 -20.24
C ALA A 572 0.50 24.82 -20.86
N ASN A 573 0.07 23.59 -20.65
CA ASN A 573 0.49 22.45 -21.45
C ASN A 573 -0.72 21.81 -22.10
N ILE A 574 -0.58 21.48 -23.38
CA ILE A 574 -1.64 20.81 -24.15
C ILE A 574 -0.97 19.71 -24.95
N GLY A 575 -1.43 18.48 -24.81
CA GLY A 575 -0.82 17.35 -25.48
C GLY A 575 -1.69 16.12 -25.56
N VAL A 576 -1.23 15.14 -26.33
CA VAL A 576 -1.86 13.83 -26.46
C VAL A 576 -0.83 12.74 -26.30
N ARG A 577 -1.18 11.70 -25.55
CA ARG A 577 -0.44 10.45 -25.45
C ARG A 577 -1.24 9.34 -26.11
N VAL A 578 -0.58 8.50 -26.91
CA VAL A 578 -1.17 7.29 -27.50
C VAL A 578 -0.42 6.09 -26.97
N VAL A 579 -1.14 5.11 -26.43
CA VAL A 579 -0.55 3.91 -25.81
C VAL A 579 -1.14 2.67 -26.46
N LYS A 580 -0.29 1.83 -27.04
CA LYS A 580 -0.64 0.47 -27.46
C LYS A 580 -0.24 -0.48 -26.34
N THR A 581 -1.18 -1.28 -25.84
CA THR A 581 -0.90 -2.34 -24.86
C THR A 581 -1.17 -3.70 -25.51
N PHE A 582 -0.23 -4.63 -25.32
CA PHE A 582 -0.38 -6.05 -25.57
C PHE A 582 -0.37 -6.77 -24.22
N GLN A 583 -1.37 -7.60 -23.96
CA GLN A 583 -1.56 -8.30 -22.70
C GLN A 583 -1.70 -9.80 -22.97
N ASP A 584 -0.83 -10.59 -22.38
CA ASP A 584 -0.89 -12.05 -22.37
C ASP A 584 -1.19 -12.48 -20.93
N SER A 585 -2.32 -13.14 -20.72
CA SER A 585 -2.78 -13.60 -19.40
C SER A 585 -2.85 -15.11 -19.40
N ALA A 586 -2.17 -15.76 -18.47
CA ALA A 586 -2.12 -17.20 -18.38
C ALA A 586 -2.37 -17.70 -16.96
N ALA A 587 -3.15 -18.77 -16.81
CA ALA A 587 -3.46 -19.40 -15.53
C ALA A 587 -3.83 -20.88 -15.72
N PHE A 588 -3.81 -21.66 -14.64
CA PHE A 588 -4.37 -23.01 -14.68
C PHE A 588 -5.88 -22.96 -14.62
N LYS A 589 -6.54 -23.50 -15.64
CA LYS A 589 -8.00 -23.65 -15.71
C LYS A 589 -8.40 -25.08 -15.34
N ARG A 590 -9.36 -25.23 -14.42
CA ARG A 590 -9.96 -26.53 -14.12
C ARG A 590 -10.63 -27.10 -15.37
N VAL A 591 -10.38 -28.37 -15.68
CA VAL A 591 -11.05 -29.10 -16.76
C VAL A 591 -12.07 -30.07 -16.19
N ALA A 592 -13.11 -30.31 -16.99
CA ALA A 592 -14.18 -31.21 -16.67
C ALA A 592 -13.66 -32.56 -16.18
N SER A 593 -13.97 -32.92 -14.94
CA SER A 593 -13.57 -34.17 -14.32
C SER A 593 -14.82 -34.84 -13.73
N PRO A 594 -15.01 -36.17 -13.84
CA PRO A 594 -16.08 -36.85 -13.12
C PRO A 594 -16.04 -36.49 -11.62
N ILE A 595 -17.20 -36.43 -10.94
CA ILE A 595 -17.30 -36.06 -9.51
C ILE A 595 -16.39 -36.92 -8.61
N GLU A 596 -16.16 -38.17 -9.00
CA GLU A 596 -15.31 -39.14 -8.27
C GLU A 596 -13.83 -39.09 -8.68
N ALA A 597 -13.45 -38.24 -9.63
CA ALA A 597 -12.08 -38.09 -10.11
C ALA A 597 -11.41 -36.84 -9.50
N PRO A 598 -10.09 -36.87 -9.27
CA PRO A 598 -9.34 -35.69 -8.83
C PRO A 598 -9.50 -34.54 -9.83
N ASP A 599 -9.55 -33.31 -9.32
CA ASP A 599 -9.58 -32.11 -10.16
C ASP A 599 -8.36 -32.07 -11.10
N SER A 600 -8.63 -32.00 -12.40
CA SER A 600 -7.61 -31.81 -13.42
C SER A 600 -7.55 -30.36 -13.87
N TYR A 601 -6.35 -29.90 -14.24
CA TYR A 601 -6.09 -28.51 -14.63
C TYR A 601 -5.17 -28.47 -15.85
N VAL A 602 -5.44 -27.54 -16.75
CA VAL A 602 -4.58 -27.25 -17.92
C VAL A 602 -4.13 -25.80 -17.90
N TRP A 603 -2.91 -25.55 -18.34
CA TRP A 603 -2.43 -24.19 -18.54
C TRP A 603 -3.18 -23.55 -19.71
N HIS A 604 -3.85 -22.43 -19.46
CA HIS A 604 -4.64 -21.71 -20.44
C HIS A 604 -4.13 -20.27 -20.56
N GLU A 605 -4.05 -19.77 -21.79
CA GLU A 605 -3.53 -18.44 -22.10
C GLU A 605 -4.52 -17.70 -23.00
N GLU A 606 -4.75 -16.43 -22.68
CA GLU A 606 -5.55 -15.50 -23.48
C GLU A 606 -4.74 -14.23 -23.75
N SER A 607 -4.73 -13.82 -25.02
CA SER A 607 -4.04 -12.63 -25.49
C SER A 607 -5.02 -11.57 -25.95
N ARG A 608 -4.70 -10.31 -25.67
CA ARG A 608 -5.52 -9.16 -26.03
C ARG A 608 -4.63 -7.96 -26.32
N ASP A 609 -5.07 -7.09 -27.22
CA ASP A 609 -4.43 -5.81 -27.47
C ASP A 609 -5.46 -4.66 -27.56
N TYR A 610 -5.04 -3.46 -27.16
CA TYR A 610 -5.89 -2.27 -27.21
C TYR A 610 -5.06 -0.99 -27.32
N ILE A 611 -5.70 0.09 -27.78
CA ILE A 611 -5.11 1.42 -27.92
C ILE A 611 -5.89 2.41 -27.06
N ASP A 612 -5.16 3.22 -26.29
CA ASP A 612 -5.71 4.35 -25.55
C ASP A 612 -5.15 5.66 -26.10
N ILE A 613 -6.04 6.61 -26.37
CA ILE A 613 -5.71 7.98 -26.76
C ILE A 613 -6.06 8.88 -25.58
N LEU A 614 -5.06 9.53 -25.01
CA LEU A 614 -5.13 10.26 -23.74
C LEU A 614 -4.76 11.73 -23.96
N PRO A 615 -5.70 12.57 -24.43
CA PRO A 615 -5.51 14.00 -24.46
C PRO A 615 -5.46 14.57 -23.04
N SER A 616 -4.66 15.62 -22.86
CA SER A 616 -4.56 16.39 -21.62
C SER A 616 -4.31 17.86 -21.93
N ALA A 617 -4.94 18.73 -21.16
CA ALA A 617 -4.68 20.15 -21.14
C ALA A 617 -4.68 20.62 -19.69
N ASN A 618 -3.63 21.32 -19.28
CA ASN A 618 -3.55 21.99 -17.99
C ASN A 618 -3.19 23.44 -18.23
N ILE A 619 -3.91 24.36 -17.59
CA ILE A 619 -3.73 25.80 -17.73
C ILE A 619 -3.64 26.41 -16.34
N LYS A 620 -2.59 27.18 -16.11
CA LYS A 620 -2.35 28.00 -14.93
C LYS A 620 -2.51 29.46 -15.34
N PHE A 621 -3.24 30.23 -14.54
CA PHE A 621 -3.38 31.68 -14.65
C PHE A 621 -2.85 32.36 -13.40
N ASP A 622 -1.93 33.31 -13.58
CA ASP A 622 -1.51 34.23 -12.52
C ASP A 622 -2.49 35.41 -12.50
N LEU A 623 -3.56 35.29 -11.69
CA LEU A 623 -4.62 36.31 -11.57
C LEU A 623 -4.10 37.58 -10.87
N SER A 624 -3.11 37.43 -9.99
CA SER A 624 -2.30 38.49 -9.40
C SER A 624 -0.95 37.93 -8.95
N GLU A 625 -0.07 38.75 -8.38
CA GLU A 625 1.22 38.30 -7.82
C GLU A 625 1.10 37.26 -6.71
N SER A 626 -0.07 37.14 -6.07
CA SER A 626 -0.33 36.20 -4.97
C SER A 626 -1.50 35.25 -5.25
N LEU A 627 -2.20 35.37 -6.37
CA LEU A 627 -3.41 34.58 -6.64
C LEU A 627 -3.25 33.81 -7.94
N VAL A 628 -3.34 32.48 -7.86
CA VAL A 628 -3.19 31.57 -9.00
C VAL A 628 -4.47 30.77 -9.18
N GLY A 629 -4.98 30.72 -10.40
CA GLY A 629 -6.06 29.81 -10.81
C GLY A 629 -5.51 28.69 -11.68
N ARG A 630 -6.04 27.47 -11.55
CA ARG A 630 -5.72 26.36 -12.47
C ARG A 630 -6.98 25.69 -12.99
N PHE A 631 -6.89 25.23 -14.24
CA PHE A 631 -7.92 24.43 -14.89
C PHE A 631 -7.25 23.28 -15.63
N SER A 632 -7.79 22.08 -15.47
CA SER A 632 -7.30 20.92 -16.20
C SER A 632 -8.44 20.06 -16.73
N VAL A 633 -8.22 19.49 -17.90
CA VAL A 633 -9.07 18.45 -18.50
C VAL A 633 -8.17 17.38 -19.08
N ALA A 634 -8.49 16.12 -18.82
CA ALA A 634 -7.72 15.01 -19.37
C ALA A 634 -8.55 13.73 -19.45
N ARG A 635 -8.14 12.84 -20.36
CA ARG A 635 -8.58 11.44 -20.34
C ARG A 635 -7.50 10.60 -19.66
N VAL A 636 -7.90 9.77 -18.70
CA VAL A 636 -7.02 8.89 -17.94
C VAL A 636 -7.45 7.44 -18.04
N MET A 637 -6.53 6.54 -17.72
CA MET A 637 -6.79 5.12 -17.67
C MET A 637 -6.02 4.43 -16.54
N SER A 638 -6.58 3.35 -16.00
CA SER A 638 -5.90 2.39 -15.12
C SER A 638 -6.23 0.96 -15.53
N ARG A 639 -5.24 0.05 -15.45
CA ARG A 639 -5.42 -1.36 -15.87
C ARG A 639 -6.11 -2.15 -14.75
N ALA A 640 -6.86 -3.19 -15.12
CA ALA A 640 -7.46 -4.12 -14.17
C ALA A 640 -6.39 -4.83 -13.32
N GLN A 641 -6.75 -5.26 -12.11
CA GLN A 641 -5.82 -5.99 -11.24
C GLN A 641 -5.40 -7.33 -11.83
N PHE A 642 -4.18 -7.76 -11.53
CA PHE A 642 -3.62 -8.99 -12.08
C PHE A 642 -4.48 -10.22 -11.77
N HIS A 643 -4.95 -10.36 -10.52
CA HIS A 643 -5.80 -11.48 -10.13
C HIS A 643 -7.20 -11.47 -10.80
N HIS A 644 -7.68 -10.31 -11.26
CA HIS A 644 -8.92 -10.24 -12.06
C HIS A 644 -8.72 -10.73 -13.49
N LEU A 645 -7.50 -10.66 -14.03
CA LEU A 645 -7.17 -11.03 -15.41
C LEU A 645 -6.87 -12.53 -15.59
N MET A 646 -6.97 -13.33 -14.53
CA MET A 646 -6.70 -14.77 -14.59
C MET A 646 -7.71 -15.48 -15.51
N PRO A 647 -7.29 -16.15 -16.60
CA PRO A 647 -8.21 -16.93 -17.45
C PRO A 647 -8.54 -18.29 -16.84
N SER A 648 -8.90 -18.30 -15.54
CA SER A 648 -9.21 -19.50 -14.76
C SER A 648 -10.58 -19.42 -14.11
N THR A 649 -11.12 -20.58 -13.76
CA THR A 649 -12.40 -20.76 -13.05
C THR A 649 -12.22 -21.89 -12.06
N ASN A 650 -12.50 -21.60 -10.80
CA ASN A 650 -12.61 -22.59 -9.75
C ASN A 650 -14.08 -22.75 -9.37
N TYR A 651 -14.57 -23.98 -9.24
CA TYR A 651 -15.98 -24.24 -8.99
C TYR A 651 -16.16 -25.54 -8.22
N ASN A 652 -17.26 -25.64 -7.48
CA ASN A 652 -17.68 -26.82 -6.75
C ASN A 652 -18.92 -27.41 -7.43
N VAL A 653 -18.77 -28.63 -7.96
CA VAL A 653 -19.82 -29.34 -8.70
C VAL A 653 -21.02 -29.66 -7.82
N THR A 654 -20.77 -30.08 -6.57
CA THR A 654 -21.81 -30.47 -5.59
C THR A 654 -22.66 -29.28 -5.16
N GLN A 655 -22.03 -28.11 -4.97
CA GLN A 655 -22.72 -26.87 -4.57
C GLN A 655 -23.23 -26.05 -5.76
N ALA A 656 -22.91 -26.47 -7.00
CA ALA A 656 -23.22 -25.77 -8.24
C ALA A 656 -22.85 -24.27 -8.22
N GLN A 657 -21.69 -23.94 -7.62
CA GLN A 657 -21.20 -22.56 -7.51
C GLN A 657 -19.68 -22.45 -7.73
N GLY A 658 -19.19 -21.28 -8.09
CA GLY A 658 -17.76 -21.05 -8.30
C GLY A 658 -17.40 -19.59 -8.52
N GLN A 659 -16.12 -19.34 -8.76
CA GLN A 659 -15.55 -18.03 -9.05
C GLN A 659 -14.49 -18.15 -10.15
N GLY A 660 -14.34 -17.13 -10.98
CA GLY A 660 -13.27 -17.07 -11.98
C GLY A 660 -12.78 -15.67 -12.25
N GLY A 661 -11.65 -15.56 -12.95
CA GLY A 661 -11.18 -14.29 -13.51
C GLY A 661 -11.72 -14.07 -14.93
N ASN A 662 -11.30 -12.95 -15.52
CA ASN A 662 -11.69 -12.50 -16.85
C ASN A 662 -10.52 -11.74 -17.51
N ALA A 663 -9.81 -12.41 -18.43
CA ALA A 663 -8.69 -11.79 -19.16
C ALA A 663 -9.15 -10.73 -20.19
N SER A 664 -10.44 -10.69 -20.51
CA SER A 664 -11.03 -9.75 -21.47
C SER A 664 -11.44 -8.40 -20.87
N LEU A 665 -11.19 -8.15 -19.58
CA LEU A 665 -11.55 -6.89 -18.92
C LEU A 665 -10.94 -5.66 -19.60
N ASP A 666 -11.78 -4.67 -19.85
CA ASP A 666 -11.31 -3.35 -20.27
C ASP A 666 -10.68 -2.59 -19.10
N PRO A 667 -9.60 -1.82 -19.35
CA PRO A 667 -9.08 -0.85 -18.40
C PRO A 667 -10.17 0.11 -17.92
N TYR A 668 -10.04 0.55 -16.68
CA TYR A 668 -10.76 1.73 -16.20
C TYR A 668 -10.37 2.92 -17.05
N ARG A 669 -11.35 3.70 -17.51
CA ARG A 669 -11.15 4.93 -18.28
C ARG A 669 -12.02 6.01 -17.67
N ALA A 670 -11.49 7.23 -17.62
CA ALA A 670 -12.27 8.36 -17.15
C ALA A 670 -11.90 9.66 -17.86
N ALA A 671 -12.89 10.53 -18.01
CA ALA A 671 -12.67 11.94 -18.27
C ALA A 671 -12.59 12.67 -16.93
N GLN A 672 -11.54 13.46 -16.73
CA GLN A 672 -11.39 14.25 -15.50
C GLN A 672 -11.36 15.73 -15.79
N PHE A 673 -11.94 16.48 -14.86
CA PHE A 673 -12.01 17.93 -14.85
C PHE A 673 -11.59 18.45 -13.48
N ASP A 674 -10.72 19.44 -13.49
CA ASP A 674 -10.17 20.05 -12.28
C ASP A 674 -10.19 21.57 -12.41
N ALA A 675 -10.52 22.23 -11.30
CA ALA A 675 -10.37 23.66 -11.14
C ALA A 675 -9.83 23.98 -9.74
N SER A 676 -8.80 24.82 -9.63
CA SER A 676 -8.28 25.28 -8.34
C SER A 676 -8.09 26.79 -8.29
N LEU A 677 -8.18 27.32 -7.09
CA LEU A 677 -7.82 28.70 -6.75
C LEU A 677 -6.90 28.67 -5.52
N GLU A 678 -5.75 29.31 -5.65
CA GLU A 678 -4.65 29.26 -4.68
C GLU A 678 -4.17 30.68 -4.37
N TRP A 679 -4.24 31.07 -3.09
CA TRP A 679 -3.82 32.37 -2.59
C TRP A 679 -2.57 32.23 -1.71
N TYR A 680 -1.46 32.76 -2.21
CA TYR A 680 -0.13 32.80 -1.60
C TYR A 680 0.08 34.15 -0.91
N PHE A 681 -0.40 34.29 0.32
CA PHE A 681 -0.39 35.57 1.04
C PHE A 681 0.90 35.86 1.82
N ASP A 682 1.81 34.88 1.89
CA ASP A 682 3.12 34.97 2.54
C ASP A 682 4.05 33.91 1.93
N ASP A 683 5.36 33.99 2.17
CA ASP A 683 6.36 33.05 1.61
C ASP A 683 6.05 31.59 2.01
N ALA A 684 5.57 31.39 3.23
CA ALA A 684 5.11 30.11 3.77
C ALA A 684 3.58 30.06 3.98
N GLY A 685 2.82 30.98 3.38
CA GLY A 685 1.37 31.11 3.52
C GLY A 685 0.61 30.65 2.28
N LEU A 686 -0.35 29.74 2.45
CA LEU A 686 -1.24 29.29 1.37
C LEU A 686 -2.65 29.07 1.91
N ALA A 687 -3.64 29.56 1.16
CA ALA A 687 -5.03 29.09 1.24
C ALA A 687 -5.46 28.63 -0.16
N SER A 688 -6.00 27.43 -0.28
CA SER A 688 -6.45 26.89 -1.56
C SER A 688 -7.74 26.11 -1.48
N ILE A 689 -8.53 26.23 -2.55
CA ILE A 689 -9.68 25.38 -2.84
C ILE A 689 -9.46 24.71 -4.20
N ALA A 690 -9.69 23.41 -4.28
CA ALA A 690 -9.70 22.68 -5.54
C ALA A 690 -10.98 21.84 -5.66
N LEU A 691 -11.57 21.84 -6.84
CA LEU A 691 -12.72 21.06 -7.23
C LEU A 691 -12.26 20.04 -8.27
N PHE A 692 -12.68 18.80 -8.12
CA PHE A 692 -12.39 17.76 -9.11
C PHE A 692 -13.65 16.94 -9.41
N ASN A 693 -13.76 16.47 -10.65
CA ASN A 693 -14.79 15.57 -11.11
C ASN A 693 -14.16 14.56 -12.08
N LYS A 694 -14.41 13.28 -11.83
CA LYS A 694 -14.02 12.17 -12.70
C LYS A 694 -15.29 11.45 -13.13
N ASP A 695 -15.49 11.37 -14.44
CA ASP A 695 -16.55 10.60 -15.06
C ASP A 695 -15.94 9.29 -15.57
N VAL A 696 -16.25 8.19 -14.87
CA VAL A 696 -15.66 6.86 -15.06
C VAL A 696 -16.55 6.04 -15.97
N GLU A 697 -16.01 5.58 -17.09
CA GLU A 697 -16.77 4.87 -18.13
C GLU A 697 -17.31 3.51 -17.66
N SER A 698 -16.55 2.78 -16.86
CA SER A 698 -16.97 1.54 -16.21
C SER A 698 -16.11 1.23 -14.99
N PHE A 699 -16.73 0.64 -13.98
CA PHE A 699 -16.04 0.01 -12.87
C PHE A 699 -16.02 -1.51 -13.03
N ILE A 700 -15.05 -2.19 -12.43
CA ILE A 700 -15.03 -3.66 -12.43
C ILE A 700 -15.98 -4.14 -11.33
N GLU A 701 -16.93 -4.99 -11.70
CA GLU A 701 -17.94 -5.59 -10.83
C GLU A 701 -17.85 -7.09 -10.88
N PHE A 702 -18.14 -7.76 -9.76
CA PHE A 702 -18.29 -9.20 -9.76
C PHE A 702 -19.74 -9.54 -10.10
N GLU A 703 -19.94 -10.04 -11.31
CA GLU A 703 -21.24 -10.45 -11.80
C GLU A 703 -21.39 -11.97 -11.63
N ARG A 704 -22.51 -12.38 -11.04
CA ARG A 704 -22.90 -13.79 -10.89
C ARG A 704 -23.65 -14.25 -12.12
N LYS A 705 -23.06 -15.15 -12.92
CA LYS A 705 -23.71 -15.74 -14.11
C LYS A 705 -23.92 -17.23 -13.98
N LEU A 706 -25.01 -17.71 -14.57
CA LEU A 706 -25.23 -19.14 -14.73
C LEU A 706 -24.41 -19.64 -15.93
N GLU A 707 -23.32 -20.36 -15.65
CA GLU A 707 -22.46 -20.98 -16.64
C GLU A 707 -22.59 -22.50 -16.58
N ARG A 708 -22.53 -23.18 -17.73
CA ARG A 708 -22.55 -24.64 -17.76
C ARG A 708 -21.12 -25.18 -17.68
N HIS A 709 -20.78 -25.79 -16.55
CA HIS A 709 -19.53 -26.52 -16.34
C HIS A 709 -19.84 -27.99 -16.10
N GLU A 710 -19.14 -28.90 -16.78
CA GLU A 710 -19.35 -30.35 -16.62
C GLU A 710 -20.80 -30.80 -16.87
N GLY A 711 -21.53 -30.09 -17.74
CA GLY A 711 -22.94 -30.38 -18.02
C GLY A 711 -23.92 -29.88 -16.95
N ILE A 712 -23.44 -29.36 -15.82
CA ILE A 712 -24.25 -28.79 -14.73
C ILE A 712 -24.29 -27.27 -14.87
N LEU A 713 -25.47 -26.70 -14.68
CA LEU A 713 -25.64 -25.24 -14.66
C LEU A 713 -25.24 -24.74 -13.27
N MET A 714 -24.19 -23.93 -13.21
CA MET A 714 -23.60 -23.44 -11.97
C MET A 714 -23.58 -21.92 -11.92
N SER A 715 -23.69 -21.37 -10.73
CA SER A 715 -23.54 -19.95 -10.46
C SER A 715 -22.05 -19.59 -10.33
N ILE A 716 -21.50 -18.88 -11.32
CA ILE A 716 -20.09 -18.47 -11.34
C ILE A 716 -19.99 -16.96 -11.18
N ASP A 717 -19.20 -16.52 -10.20
CA ASP A 717 -18.89 -15.11 -10.00
C ASP A 717 -17.63 -14.72 -10.78
N ARG A 718 -17.71 -13.70 -11.64
CA ARG A 718 -16.55 -13.19 -12.39
C ARG A 718 -16.49 -11.67 -12.42
N PRO A 719 -15.28 -11.08 -12.46
CA PRO A 719 -15.15 -9.67 -12.73
C PRO A 719 -15.61 -9.37 -14.18
N SER A 720 -16.39 -8.31 -14.34
CA SER A 720 -16.88 -7.78 -15.61
C SER A 720 -16.83 -6.24 -15.59
N ASN A 721 -16.84 -5.61 -16.76
CA ASN A 721 -16.99 -4.16 -16.85
C ASN A 721 -18.47 -3.81 -16.62
N GLY A 722 -18.77 -3.31 -15.42
CA GLY A 722 -20.10 -2.92 -14.99
C GLY A 722 -20.45 -1.48 -15.34
N ALA A 723 -21.37 -0.90 -14.59
CA ALA A 723 -21.83 0.46 -14.83
C ALA A 723 -20.70 1.49 -14.62
N GLY A 724 -20.84 2.62 -15.31
CA GLY A 724 -20.04 3.82 -15.06
C GLY A 724 -20.42 4.49 -13.75
N GLY A 725 -19.85 5.67 -13.53
CA GLY A 725 -20.20 6.50 -12.39
C GLY A 725 -19.29 7.70 -12.28
N SER A 726 -19.39 8.44 -11.18
CA SER A 726 -18.57 9.64 -10.99
C SER A 726 -17.94 9.73 -9.62
N ILE A 727 -16.73 10.29 -9.58
CA ILE A 727 -15.99 10.60 -8.35
C ILE A 727 -15.74 12.10 -8.34
N ARG A 728 -16.37 12.81 -7.40
CA ARG A 728 -16.35 14.27 -7.31
C ARG A 728 -15.88 14.69 -5.94
N GLY A 729 -15.22 15.83 -5.83
CA GLY A 729 -14.78 16.26 -4.52
C GLY A 729 -14.28 17.69 -4.44
N VAL A 730 -14.06 18.09 -3.20
CA VAL A 730 -13.53 19.40 -2.81
C VAL A 730 -12.32 19.17 -1.92
N GLU A 731 -11.21 19.80 -2.25
CA GLU A 731 -9.99 19.83 -1.45
C GLU A 731 -9.79 21.25 -0.92
N LEU A 732 -9.62 21.38 0.40
CA LEU A 732 -9.27 22.63 1.07
C LEU A 732 -7.90 22.46 1.72
N SER A 733 -7.00 23.40 1.49
CA SER A 733 -5.70 23.44 2.15
C SER A 733 -5.46 24.83 2.70
N TYR A 734 -4.97 24.89 3.92
CA TYR A 734 -4.54 26.12 4.57
C TYR A 734 -3.24 25.86 5.32
N GLN A 735 -2.25 26.69 5.09
CA GLN A 735 -1.06 26.71 5.93
C GLN A 735 -0.57 28.12 6.14
N GLN A 736 0.03 28.34 7.30
CA GLN A 736 0.62 29.60 7.67
C GLN A 736 1.71 29.40 8.72
N THR A 737 2.83 30.10 8.55
CA THR A 737 3.77 30.37 9.64
C THR A 737 3.26 31.57 10.44
N LEU A 738 3.10 31.38 11.74
CA LEU A 738 2.66 32.37 12.70
C LEU A 738 3.88 33.01 13.40
N ALA A 739 3.63 34.05 14.20
CA ALA A 739 4.67 34.72 14.96
C ALA A 739 5.42 33.77 15.91
N TYR A 740 6.65 34.14 16.26
CA TYR A 740 7.49 33.44 17.24
C TYR A 740 7.87 31.99 16.90
N GLY A 741 7.71 31.56 15.65
CA GLY A 741 8.08 30.21 15.21
C GLY A 741 6.96 29.20 15.28
N PHE A 742 5.75 29.60 15.66
CA PHE A 742 4.57 28.76 15.55
C PHE A 742 4.13 28.64 14.09
N GLY A 743 3.41 27.59 13.75
CA GLY A 743 2.67 27.53 12.50
C GLY A 743 1.66 26.41 12.47
N LEU A 744 0.83 26.44 11.43
CA LEU A 744 -0.32 25.58 11.26
C LEU A 744 -0.38 25.08 9.81
N ILE A 745 -0.71 23.81 9.65
CA ILE A 745 -1.07 23.18 8.37
C ILE A 745 -2.38 22.45 8.60
N ALA A 746 -3.40 22.74 7.79
CA ALA A 746 -4.73 22.16 7.88
C ALA A 746 -5.21 21.78 6.48
N ASN A 747 -5.63 20.54 6.33
CA ASN A 747 -6.08 19.97 5.07
C ASN A 747 -7.40 19.27 5.28
N TYR A 748 -8.34 19.47 4.37
CA TYR A 748 -9.64 18.82 4.38
C TYR A 748 -9.98 18.33 2.98
N THR A 749 -10.59 17.16 2.87
CA THR A 749 -11.07 16.62 1.60
C THR A 749 -12.46 16.03 1.78
N TYR A 750 -13.35 16.44 0.89
CA TYR A 750 -14.65 15.83 0.68
C TYR A 750 -14.63 15.06 -0.63
N VAL A 751 -15.06 13.80 -0.63
CA VAL A 751 -15.19 12.98 -1.85
C VAL A 751 -16.53 12.28 -1.86
N ASP A 752 -17.26 12.41 -2.97
CA ASP A 752 -18.47 11.65 -3.27
C ASP A 752 -18.20 10.76 -4.48
N GLY A 753 -18.35 9.45 -4.30
CA GLY A 753 -18.24 8.45 -5.35
C GLY A 753 -19.57 7.74 -5.52
N GLU A 754 -20.18 7.87 -6.69
CA GLU A 754 -21.47 7.28 -7.05
C GLU A 754 -21.35 6.42 -8.31
N ARG A 755 -22.17 5.38 -8.42
CA ARG A 755 -22.25 4.47 -9.58
C ARG A 755 -23.66 4.54 -10.18
N ASP A 756 -23.75 4.46 -11.50
CA ASP A 756 -24.99 4.80 -12.22
C ASP A 756 -26.11 3.74 -12.15
N ASN A 757 -25.83 2.53 -11.61
CA ASN A 757 -26.81 1.47 -11.36
C ASN A 757 -26.36 0.57 -10.21
N ALA A 758 -26.87 0.75 -8.99
CA ALA A 758 -26.91 -0.32 -8.00
C ALA A 758 -28.36 -0.71 -7.72
N ASP A 759 -28.89 -1.58 -8.58
CA ASP A 759 -29.93 -2.47 -8.10
C ASP A 759 -29.24 -3.40 -7.07
N VAL A 760 -29.58 -3.22 -5.79
CA VAL A 760 -29.10 -3.91 -4.57
C VAL A 760 -27.97 -3.18 -3.81
N GLY A 761 -28.25 -2.86 -2.53
CA GLY A 761 -27.48 -1.95 -1.68
C GLY A 761 -25.98 -2.25 -1.48
N LEU A 762 -25.28 -1.22 -0.97
CA LEU A 762 -23.81 -1.13 -0.76
C LEU A 762 -22.91 -1.31 -2.00
N GLN A 763 -23.40 -1.89 -3.10
CA GLN A 763 -22.70 -1.94 -4.40
C GLN A 763 -22.51 -0.55 -5.04
N ASP A 764 -23.21 0.48 -4.55
CA ASP A 764 -23.10 1.89 -4.95
C ASP A 764 -21.77 2.57 -4.58
N LYS A 765 -21.05 2.08 -3.57
CA LYS A 765 -19.89 2.81 -3.02
C LYS A 765 -18.61 2.46 -3.76
N VAL A 766 -17.87 3.48 -4.15
CA VAL A 766 -16.50 3.33 -4.68
C VAL A 766 -15.57 2.89 -3.54
N PRO A 767 -14.93 1.71 -3.61
CA PRO A 767 -14.04 1.23 -2.56
C PRO A 767 -12.88 2.19 -2.26
N GLY A 768 -12.44 2.23 -1.00
CA GLY A 768 -11.35 3.11 -0.55
C GLY A 768 -11.73 4.59 -0.39
N THR A 769 -12.97 4.99 -0.71
CA THR A 769 -13.42 6.38 -0.60
C THR A 769 -14.00 6.68 0.78
N SER A 770 -13.25 7.40 1.61
CA SER A 770 -13.81 8.09 2.77
C SER A 770 -14.48 9.40 2.32
N LYS A 771 -15.74 9.61 2.72
CA LYS A 771 -16.47 10.83 2.37
C LYS A 771 -15.84 12.10 2.91
N HIS A 772 -15.28 12.03 4.12
CA HIS A 772 -14.54 13.13 4.74
C HIS A 772 -13.17 12.65 5.23
N SER A 773 -12.13 13.43 4.95
CA SER A 773 -10.82 13.30 5.57
C SER A 773 -10.26 14.66 5.97
N ALA A 774 -9.52 14.70 7.08
CA ALA A 774 -8.91 15.91 7.60
C ALA A 774 -7.53 15.60 8.21
N ASN A 775 -6.58 16.51 8.02
CA ASN A 775 -5.30 16.52 8.72
C ASN A 775 -5.11 17.92 9.34
N LEU A 776 -4.71 17.95 10.60
CA LEU A 776 -4.35 19.17 11.30
C LEU A 776 -2.98 18.99 11.93
N THR A 777 -2.03 19.84 11.57
CA THR A 777 -0.67 19.85 12.12
C THR A 777 -0.36 21.23 12.69
N ALA A 778 -0.04 21.28 13.97
CA ALA A 778 0.53 22.44 14.62
C ALA A 778 2.02 22.20 14.85
N TYR A 779 2.84 23.23 14.64
CA TYR A 779 4.28 23.16 14.87
C TYR A 779 4.82 24.41 15.54
N TYR A 780 5.98 24.25 16.18
CA TYR A 780 6.81 25.30 16.73
C TYR A 780 8.27 25.04 16.34
N GLU A 781 8.96 26.04 15.80
CA GLU A 781 10.39 25.94 15.50
C GLU A 781 11.15 27.22 15.86
N ASN A 782 12.25 27.05 16.59
CA ASN A 782 13.25 28.08 16.83
C ASN A 782 14.67 27.53 16.60
N HIS A 783 15.71 28.28 16.97
CA HIS A 783 17.10 27.88 16.73
C HIS A 783 17.51 26.58 17.46
N GLN A 784 16.90 26.28 18.62
CA GLN A 784 17.26 25.17 19.50
C GLN A 784 16.21 24.05 19.56
N PHE A 785 14.94 24.35 19.31
CA PHE A 785 13.81 23.44 19.51
C PHE A 785 12.91 23.39 18.27
N SER A 786 12.44 22.20 17.92
CA SER A 786 11.40 21.97 16.92
C SER A 786 10.39 20.97 17.48
N ALA A 787 9.12 21.34 17.57
CA ALA A 787 8.05 20.51 18.11
C ALA A 787 6.86 20.48 17.16
N ARG A 788 6.20 19.32 17.05
CA ARG A 788 5.07 19.10 16.13
C ARG A 788 4.04 18.18 16.74
N LEU A 789 2.78 18.45 16.39
CA LEU A 789 1.63 17.65 16.75
C LEU A 789 0.68 17.56 15.57
N SER A 790 0.35 16.35 15.15
CA SER A 790 -0.48 16.09 13.97
C SER A 790 -1.65 15.17 14.32
N TYR A 791 -2.87 15.60 13.98
CA TYR A 791 -4.08 14.79 14.08
C TYR A 791 -4.60 14.46 12.68
N ASN A 792 -4.72 13.17 12.39
CA ASN A 792 -5.24 12.62 11.14
C ASN A 792 -6.61 12.01 11.40
N TYR A 793 -7.63 12.36 10.61
CA TYR A 793 -8.97 11.79 10.74
C TYR A 793 -9.58 11.45 9.38
N ARG A 794 -10.30 10.33 9.32
CA ARG A 794 -11.16 9.99 8.17
C ARG A 794 -12.42 9.27 8.61
N THR A 795 -13.49 9.46 7.86
CA THR A 795 -14.74 8.73 8.05
C THR A 795 -14.68 7.32 7.48
N GLN A 796 -15.68 6.52 7.84
CA GLN A 796 -15.87 5.17 7.32
C GLN A 796 -15.82 5.08 5.79
N PHE A 797 -15.43 3.92 5.27
CA PHE A 797 -15.34 3.65 3.83
C PHE A 797 -15.51 2.15 3.54
N ALA A 798 -15.94 1.81 2.32
CA ALA A 798 -16.02 0.43 1.85
C ALA A 798 -14.62 -0.10 1.52
N THR A 799 -14.26 -1.29 1.99
CA THR A 799 -12.90 -1.85 1.78
C THR A 799 -12.69 -2.41 0.38
N GLY A 800 -13.77 -2.72 -0.34
CA GLY A 800 -13.75 -3.40 -1.63
C GLY A 800 -13.68 -4.93 -1.53
N VAL A 801 -13.73 -5.48 -0.31
CA VAL A 801 -13.83 -6.91 -0.04
C VAL A 801 -15.23 -7.21 0.46
N GLY A 802 -16.05 -7.88 -0.35
CA GLY A 802 -17.45 -8.15 -0.01
C GLY A 802 -18.24 -6.88 0.32
N GLU A 803 -19.11 -6.97 1.33
CA GLU A 803 -19.88 -5.84 1.88
C GLU A 803 -19.19 -5.22 3.12
N THR A 804 -17.88 -5.45 3.28
CA THR A 804 -17.13 -4.97 4.46
C THR A 804 -16.87 -3.46 4.41
N MET A 805 -17.19 -2.82 5.53
CA MET A 805 -16.95 -1.41 5.83
C MET A 805 -15.85 -1.29 6.92
N MET A 806 -14.95 -0.33 6.75
CA MET A 806 -14.07 0.14 7.82
C MET A 806 -14.69 1.37 8.48
N ASP A 807 -14.72 1.41 9.81
CA ASP A 807 -15.24 2.51 10.61
C ASP A 807 -14.38 3.78 10.47
N ASN A 808 -14.85 4.89 11.04
CA ASN A 808 -14.02 6.08 11.17
C ASN A 808 -12.75 5.80 11.99
N TYR A 809 -11.67 6.53 11.68
CA TYR A 809 -10.38 6.35 12.32
C TYR A 809 -9.70 7.70 12.49
N GLY A 810 -9.16 7.94 13.69
CA GLY A 810 -8.47 9.17 14.05
C GLY A 810 -7.21 8.89 14.87
N GLN A 811 -6.10 9.55 14.55
CA GLN A 811 -4.81 9.27 15.18
C GLN A 811 -4.04 10.56 15.48
N LEU A 812 -3.43 10.61 16.66
CA LEU A 812 -2.55 11.70 17.11
C LEU A 812 -1.08 11.25 17.12
N ASP A 813 -0.24 11.99 16.40
CA ASP A 813 1.19 11.77 16.24
C ASP A 813 1.98 13.03 16.59
N GLY A 814 3.25 12.90 16.96
CA GLY A 814 4.06 14.06 17.30
C GLY A 814 5.57 13.81 17.29
N SER A 815 6.31 14.91 17.20
CA SER A 815 7.78 14.91 17.25
C SER A 815 8.32 16.11 18.02
N LEU A 816 9.46 15.91 18.67
CA LEU A 816 10.26 16.90 19.37
C LEU A 816 11.72 16.69 19.01
N THR A 817 12.35 17.71 18.46
CA THR A 817 13.78 17.76 18.16
C THR A 817 14.43 18.86 18.97
N VAL A 818 15.53 18.54 19.64
CA VAL A 818 16.36 19.49 20.40
C VAL A 818 17.76 19.50 19.79
N LYS A 819 18.22 20.66 19.31
CA LYS A 819 19.59 20.81 18.84
C LYS A 819 20.54 20.89 20.03
N LEU A 820 21.40 19.90 20.18
CA LEU A 820 22.43 19.85 21.21
C LEU A 820 23.70 20.60 20.79
N SER A 821 23.96 20.67 19.48
CA SER A 821 25.03 21.47 18.85
C SER A 821 24.68 21.72 17.38
N ASP A 822 25.53 22.44 16.63
CA ASP A 822 25.35 22.65 15.19
C ASP A 822 25.34 21.35 14.36
N LYS A 823 25.84 20.25 14.93
CA LYS A 823 25.99 18.96 14.25
C LYS A 823 25.19 17.83 14.89
N LEU A 824 24.58 18.03 16.05
CA LEU A 824 23.95 16.96 16.83
C LEU A 824 22.56 17.36 17.31
N ASP A 825 21.57 16.57 16.90
CA ASP A 825 20.18 16.70 17.32
C ASP A 825 19.77 15.50 18.19
N ALA A 826 18.99 15.76 19.25
CA ALA A 826 18.24 14.74 19.98
C ALA A 826 16.78 14.75 19.52
N GLN A 827 16.22 13.57 19.28
CA GLN A 827 14.88 13.39 18.72
C GLN A 827 14.03 12.52 19.64
N PHE A 828 12.79 12.93 19.84
CA PHE A 828 11.75 12.15 20.51
C PHE A 828 10.47 12.22 19.69
N GLU A 829 9.81 11.08 19.46
CA GLU A 829 8.61 11.01 18.63
C GLU A 829 7.60 10.05 19.24
N PHE A 830 6.33 10.24 18.94
CA PHE A 830 5.27 9.29 19.26
C PHE A 830 4.31 9.13 18.09
N ILE A 831 3.82 7.91 17.91
CA ILE A 831 2.86 7.55 16.88
C ILE A 831 1.68 6.83 17.55
N ASN A 832 0.47 7.24 17.18
CA ASN A 832 -0.79 6.71 17.70
C ASN A 832 -0.97 6.93 19.20
N LEU A 833 -0.74 8.13 19.70
CA LEU A 833 -0.86 8.43 21.14
C LEU A 833 -2.27 8.16 21.69
N THR A 834 -3.29 8.25 20.84
CA THR A 834 -4.69 7.94 21.19
C THR A 834 -4.97 6.45 21.37
N ASP A 835 -4.08 5.57 20.88
CA ASP A 835 -4.30 4.12 20.82
C ASP A 835 -5.63 3.76 20.12
N GLU A 836 -5.85 4.37 18.94
CA GLU A 836 -7.12 4.24 18.23
C GLU A 836 -7.36 2.80 17.77
N GLN A 837 -8.57 2.31 18.02
CA GLN A 837 -9.00 0.97 17.63
C GLN A 837 -9.46 0.95 16.17
N ILE A 838 -9.04 -0.07 15.43
CA ILE A 838 -9.55 -0.35 14.10
C ILE A 838 -10.79 -1.21 14.25
N TYR A 839 -11.90 -0.76 13.65
CA TYR A 839 -13.14 -1.51 13.61
C TYR A 839 -13.62 -1.71 12.18
N THR A 840 -13.89 -2.95 11.81
CA THR A 840 -14.48 -3.33 10.53
C THR A 840 -15.70 -4.21 10.78
N TYR A 841 -16.71 -4.06 9.91
CA TYR A 841 -17.97 -4.80 10.00
C TYR A 841 -18.53 -5.04 8.59
N ASP A 842 -19.39 -6.03 8.44
CA ASP A 842 -20.00 -6.41 7.18
C ASP A 842 -21.50 -6.10 7.18
N ARG A 843 -22.00 -5.34 6.19
CA ARG A 843 -23.39 -4.85 6.05
C ARG A 843 -23.88 -3.92 7.19
N ASN A 844 -23.79 -4.33 8.45
CA ASN A 844 -24.14 -3.54 9.65
C ASN A 844 -23.19 -3.80 10.82
N GLU A 845 -23.22 -2.93 11.83
CA GLU A 845 -22.26 -2.95 12.95
C GLU A 845 -22.38 -4.20 13.86
N TYR A 846 -23.48 -4.94 13.80
CA TYR A 846 -23.66 -6.18 14.56
C TYR A 846 -23.00 -7.40 13.91
N ALA A 847 -22.45 -7.24 12.71
CA ALA A 847 -21.64 -8.23 12.02
C ALA A 847 -20.17 -7.77 11.98
N PRO A 848 -19.48 -7.70 13.14
CA PRO A 848 -18.09 -7.30 13.19
C PRO A 848 -17.24 -8.27 12.37
N THR A 849 -16.25 -7.76 11.64
CA THR A 849 -15.23 -8.59 10.99
C THR A 849 -13.88 -8.46 11.67
N GLY A 850 -13.63 -7.34 12.35
CA GLY A 850 -12.40 -7.11 13.10
C GLY A 850 -12.50 -5.96 14.08
N VAL A 851 -12.02 -6.17 15.30
CA VAL A 851 -11.79 -5.15 16.32
C VAL A 851 -10.32 -5.28 16.74
N TYR A 852 -9.46 -4.40 16.24
CA TYR A 852 -8.02 -4.52 16.41
C TYR A 852 -7.40 -3.31 17.12
N VAL A 853 -6.39 -3.57 17.94
CA VAL A 853 -5.50 -2.55 18.52
C VAL A 853 -4.06 -2.87 18.19
N ASN A 854 -3.29 -1.87 17.76
CA ASN A 854 -1.87 -2.02 17.37
C ASN A 854 -0.92 -1.36 18.37
N GLY A 855 -1.44 -0.63 19.36
CA GLY A 855 -0.64 0.05 20.36
C GLY A 855 -0.08 1.40 19.93
N ARG A 856 0.56 2.06 20.91
CA ARG A 856 1.33 3.30 20.81
C ARG A 856 2.80 2.99 20.57
N ARG A 857 3.47 3.84 19.81
CA ARG A 857 4.92 3.74 19.57
C ARG A 857 5.61 5.01 19.99
N TYR A 858 6.77 4.87 20.60
CA TYR A 858 7.63 5.97 21.02
C TYR A 858 9.01 5.77 20.43
N TYR A 859 9.64 6.86 20.00
CA TYR A 859 11.00 6.84 19.46
C TYR A 859 11.87 7.82 20.22
N ALA A 860 13.12 7.44 20.45
CA ALA A 860 14.14 8.33 20.99
C ALA A 860 15.48 8.06 20.31
N GLY A 861 16.22 9.12 19.97
CA GLY A 861 17.53 8.93 19.37
C GLY A 861 18.31 10.21 19.09
N LEU A 862 19.42 10.03 18.37
CA LEU A 862 20.38 11.07 18.02
C LEU A 862 20.59 11.09 16.50
N ARG A 863 20.70 12.30 15.96
CA ARG A 863 21.05 12.54 14.56
C ARG A 863 22.29 13.42 14.50
N TYR A 864 23.34 12.92 13.86
CA TYR A 864 24.62 13.62 13.69
C TYR A 864 24.83 13.98 12.22
N GLN A 865 25.10 15.25 11.92
CA GLN A 865 25.33 15.77 10.58
C GLN A 865 26.73 16.41 10.50
N PHE A 866 27.51 16.08 9.46
CA PHE A 866 28.88 16.57 9.29
C PHE A 866 29.23 16.99 7.87
#